data_AF-A0A497S4U2-F1
#
_entry.id   AF-A0A497S4U2-F1
#
_cell.length_a   1.000
_cell.length_b   1.000
_cell.length_c   1.000
_cell.angle_alpha   90.00
_cell.angle_beta   90.00
_cell.angle_gamma   90.00
#
_symmetry.space_group_name_H-M   'P 1'
#
loop_
_entity.id
_entity.type
_entity.pdbx_description
1 polymer ?
#
loop_
_entity_poly.entity_id
_entity_poly.type
_entity_poly.pdbx_seq_one_letter_code
_entity_poly.pdbx_strand_id
1 'polypeptide(L)'
;EHNETLYYTIRDKLANISDFAFNKYITTTDAKMRWHYPLGTAGIILKDYDSRYNSSPSDWLKAATEWAYINDPYINRSGLKTYFNDEGLYLLGAYKDYNIDRTVWWANIYNYQYGNVSEYSILRNGINEPIWLTLPNGVTPSYNSRGNNLAGQDYSHYVLNILPEPEKNWHMWFINKFLGIDNPTSWRFGYLLYDKFNTTAQNPNFTTKISENGELAIFRRNWDNISSYLFLKIPHLPVNSNRVMTHHDSMSFDYYDKGDYLLPDSGEIKYRETGYGPIYAKGHNTIMLSNEANDNPGGPVKGLASLTDFENPVHLKSSLIGDQFEFAEAEMNWSKIEETIEAGEQNGTNIITLSSPVKWRRTILFPDKEYFIVLDYINNSQQRKIYNLFHLGSFNHTETNSTYNGTVNGDLEIEGSEVDWIAQSFNEEVDITNGSELKWNTTNINDKKIQMHLYSIPKSEISVEKFWIRIGGYDISSEVDHPLVRFKLNTSQPLYRITAFYTRYVNEPEWNFTEINVGGNGCGLRIDKVGSEDIILLSNGSLISADKMKTDGRIGFVRSKEGLDYFFCRDCSEFSYNNVKMVDMNEKVRYLLLDIDRANRTFRIKNDNAVDMILAIQEGFNYVVRKNGDTYGNWSIIDNNHMQIHITFSNEAEYEVMALSGEDTTPPGSVTGLRETSVGDTWIEWSWNNPSDIDYHHAEIYLDGKFYDNVTAPKHLIIVNGLNYSTAYTISIRTVDIFGNVNTTWINDTAITLEEGTTTSTTTSTTTTSTIAVTTTIKKEITGGSGGGGGGGVISIKKATCFDNLKNCHDGGCEEGIDCGGPCKPCPSCSDGIQNQGEEGVDCGGP
;
A
#
# COMPACT_ATOMS: atom_id res chain seq x y z
N GLU A 1 -25.03 -54.79 7.63
CA GLU A 1 -23.92 -55.72 7.35
C GLU A 1 -23.08 -55.34 6.11
N HIS A 2 -23.38 -55.75 4.86
CA HIS A 2 -22.44 -55.48 3.75
C HIS A 2 -22.12 -53.99 3.49
N ASN A 3 -23.14 -53.12 3.57
CA ASN A 3 -22.98 -51.66 3.44
C ASN A 3 -22.27 -51.03 4.65
N GLU A 4 -22.40 -51.64 5.83
CA GLU A 4 -21.81 -51.16 7.08
C GLU A 4 -20.32 -51.51 7.14
N THR A 5 -19.94 -52.73 6.76
CA THR A 5 -18.52 -53.11 6.59
C THR A 5 -17.84 -52.25 5.54
N LEU A 6 -18.52 -51.95 4.43
CA LEU A 6 -17.99 -51.06 3.38
C LEU A 6 -17.83 -49.62 3.88
N TYR A 7 -18.81 -49.10 4.62
CA TYR A 7 -18.76 -47.77 5.24
C TYR A 7 -17.53 -47.59 6.14
N TYR A 8 -17.31 -48.49 7.09
CA TYR A 8 -16.15 -48.44 7.97
C TYR A 8 -14.82 -48.64 7.22
N THR A 9 -14.80 -49.54 6.22
CA THR A 9 -13.61 -49.78 5.39
C THR A 9 -13.22 -48.54 4.59
N ILE A 10 -14.18 -47.81 4.01
CA ILE A 10 -13.90 -46.57 3.27
C ILE A 10 -13.37 -45.50 4.21
N ARG A 11 -13.99 -45.31 5.37
CA ARG A 11 -13.56 -44.32 6.36
C ARG A 11 -12.15 -44.59 6.88
N ASP A 12 -11.81 -45.84 7.19
CA ASP A 12 -10.47 -46.23 7.62
C ASP A 12 -9.42 -45.97 6.52
N LYS A 13 -9.74 -46.27 5.24
CA LYS A 13 -8.86 -45.95 4.11
C LYS A 13 -8.66 -44.45 3.92
N LEU A 14 -9.71 -43.65 4.05
CA LEU A 14 -9.61 -42.20 4.00
C LEU A 14 -8.75 -41.66 5.15
N ALA A 15 -8.96 -42.16 6.36
CA ALA A 15 -8.17 -41.80 7.53
C ALA A 15 -6.68 -42.13 7.36
N ASN A 16 -6.34 -43.30 6.79
CA ASN A 16 -4.97 -43.68 6.49
C ASN A 16 -4.28 -42.70 5.52
N ILE A 17 -4.99 -42.31 4.45
CA ILE A 17 -4.47 -41.37 3.45
C ILE A 17 -4.32 -39.97 4.06
N SER A 18 -5.27 -39.54 4.89
CA SER A 18 -5.19 -38.26 5.60
C SER A 18 -4.03 -38.21 6.58
N ASP A 19 -3.75 -39.30 7.31
CA ASP A 19 -2.58 -39.39 8.17
C ASP A 19 -1.28 -39.27 7.37
N PHE A 20 -1.19 -39.95 6.21
CA PHE A 20 -0.07 -39.78 5.30
C PHE A 20 0.08 -38.33 4.81
N ALA A 21 -1.01 -37.70 4.39
CA ALA A 21 -1.02 -36.31 3.94
C ALA A 21 -0.61 -35.34 5.05
N PHE A 22 -1.06 -35.58 6.28
CA PHE A 22 -0.71 -34.78 7.45
C PHE A 22 0.78 -34.89 7.77
N ASN A 23 1.34 -36.11 7.72
CA ASN A 23 2.78 -36.34 7.86
C ASN A 23 3.58 -35.58 6.79
N LYS A 24 3.10 -35.51 5.54
CA LYS A 24 3.72 -34.68 4.49
C LYS A 24 3.59 -33.18 4.78
N TYR A 25 2.42 -32.73 5.20
CA TYR A 25 2.15 -31.34 5.57
C TYR A 25 3.12 -30.84 6.64
N ILE A 26 3.34 -31.60 7.72
CA ILE A 26 4.19 -31.15 8.83
C ILE A 26 5.69 -31.24 8.53
N THR A 27 6.11 -32.02 7.54
CA THR A 27 7.54 -32.27 7.23
C THR A 27 8.09 -31.48 6.05
N THR A 28 7.24 -30.95 5.16
CA THR A 28 7.71 -30.29 3.93
C THR A 28 6.99 -28.96 3.68
N THR A 29 7.74 -27.90 3.36
CA THR A 29 7.17 -26.56 3.15
C THR A 29 6.27 -26.50 1.91
N ASP A 30 6.66 -27.16 0.81
CA ASP A 30 5.83 -27.22 -0.41
C ASP A 30 4.50 -27.97 -0.17
N ALA A 31 4.46 -28.89 0.80
CA ALA A 31 3.24 -29.60 1.15
C ALA A 31 2.16 -28.71 1.79
N LYS A 32 2.50 -27.55 2.34
CA LYS A 32 1.56 -26.70 3.08
C LYS A 32 0.37 -26.29 2.21
N MET A 33 0.62 -25.77 1.01
CA MET A 33 -0.47 -25.41 0.09
C MET A 33 -1.12 -26.62 -0.58
N ARG A 34 -0.36 -27.69 -0.84
CA ARG A 34 -0.89 -28.88 -1.53
C ARG A 34 -1.80 -29.75 -0.69
N TRP A 35 -1.64 -29.76 0.63
CA TRP A 35 -2.31 -30.72 1.51
C TRP A 35 -3.27 -30.08 2.53
N HIS A 36 -3.29 -28.76 2.72
CA HIS A 36 -4.27 -28.14 3.62
C HIS A 36 -5.73 -28.44 3.22
N TYR A 37 -6.10 -28.25 1.94
CA TYR A 37 -7.48 -28.48 1.47
C TYR A 37 -7.98 -29.94 1.57
N PRO A 38 -7.21 -31.00 1.20
CA PRO A 38 -7.70 -32.37 1.40
C PRO A 38 -7.75 -32.74 2.89
N LEU A 39 -6.82 -32.24 3.71
CA LEU A 39 -6.83 -32.47 5.16
C LEU A 39 -8.06 -31.85 5.81
N GLY A 40 -8.40 -30.61 5.47
CA GLY A 40 -9.60 -29.94 5.99
C GLY A 40 -10.87 -30.68 5.60
N THR A 41 -10.97 -31.08 4.33
CA THR A 41 -12.10 -31.86 3.82
C THR A 41 -12.25 -33.17 4.59
N ALA A 42 -11.14 -33.90 4.81
CA ALA A 42 -11.15 -35.13 5.58
C ALA A 42 -11.50 -34.91 7.05
N GLY A 43 -11.00 -33.83 7.68
CA GLY A 43 -11.32 -33.46 9.05
C GLY A 43 -12.81 -33.23 9.28
N ILE A 44 -13.51 -32.67 8.29
CA ILE A 44 -14.96 -32.48 8.34
C ILE A 44 -15.72 -33.80 8.10
N ILE A 45 -15.38 -34.54 7.04
CA ILE A 45 -16.08 -35.77 6.65
C ILE A 45 -15.93 -36.86 7.72
N LEU A 46 -14.76 -36.92 8.36
CA LEU A 46 -14.41 -37.92 9.35
C LEU A 46 -14.47 -37.36 10.77
N LYS A 47 -15.18 -36.26 11.03
CA LYS A 47 -15.18 -35.58 12.35
C LYS A 47 -15.48 -36.49 13.56
N ASP A 48 -16.23 -37.56 13.33
CA ASP A 48 -16.66 -38.58 14.30
C ASP A 48 -15.83 -39.87 14.23
N TYR A 49 -14.76 -39.91 13.42
CA TYR A 49 -13.88 -41.06 13.29
C TYR A 49 -12.87 -41.12 14.45
N ASP A 50 -12.89 -42.23 15.18
CA ASP A 50 -11.87 -42.54 16.18
C ASP A 50 -10.59 -43.04 15.49
N SER A 51 -9.56 -42.19 15.44
CA SER A 51 -8.36 -42.47 14.65
C SER A 51 -7.44 -43.46 15.35
N ARG A 52 -7.08 -44.54 14.65
CA ARG A 52 -6.02 -45.48 15.04
C ARG A 52 -4.63 -45.11 14.50
N TYR A 53 -4.54 -43.99 13.79
CA TYR A 53 -3.30 -43.47 13.18
C TYR A 53 -2.66 -42.41 14.08
N ASN A 54 -1.53 -41.83 13.65
CA ASN A 54 -0.77 -40.86 14.46
C ASN A 54 -1.48 -39.50 14.56
N SER A 55 -2.35 -39.19 13.61
CA SER A 55 -3.14 -37.97 13.55
C SER A 55 -4.63 -38.27 13.44
N SER A 56 -5.43 -37.29 13.83
CA SER A 56 -6.88 -37.38 13.96
C SER A 56 -7.59 -36.37 13.04
N PRO A 57 -8.91 -36.53 12.81
CA PRO A 57 -9.73 -35.55 12.11
C PRO A 57 -9.59 -34.11 12.63
N SER A 58 -9.44 -33.92 13.96
CA SER A 58 -9.20 -32.60 14.54
C SER A 58 -7.85 -32.02 14.16
N ASP A 59 -6.79 -32.83 14.09
CA ASP A 59 -5.46 -32.38 13.65
C ASP A 59 -5.48 -31.94 12.18
N TRP A 60 -6.17 -32.71 11.34
CA TRP A 60 -6.29 -32.41 9.91
C TRP A 60 -7.08 -31.12 9.67
N LEU A 61 -8.17 -30.92 10.40
CA LEU A 61 -8.93 -29.67 10.34
C LEU A 61 -8.09 -28.49 10.82
N LYS A 62 -7.35 -28.64 11.94
CA LYS A 62 -6.45 -27.62 12.48
C LYS A 62 -5.34 -27.24 11.49
N ALA A 63 -4.78 -28.22 10.79
CA ALA A 63 -3.80 -27.99 9.74
C ALA A 63 -4.37 -27.17 8.57
N ALA A 64 -5.64 -27.41 8.23
CA ALA A 64 -6.32 -26.75 7.12
C ALA A 64 -6.84 -25.34 7.43
N THR A 65 -6.91 -24.98 8.71
CA THR A 65 -7.44 -23.70 9.17
C THR A 65 -6.37 -22.91 9.92
N GLU A 66 -6.21 -23.13 11.22
CA GLU A 66 -5.29 -22.40 12.10
C GLU A 66 -3.86 -22.39 11.54
N TRP A 67 -3.34 -23.53 11.09
CA TRP A 67 -1.97 -23.59 10.59
C TRP A 67 -1.85 -22.99 9.20
N ALA A 68 -2.81 -23.26 8.31
CA ALA A 68 -2.81 -22.71 6.97
C ALA A 68 -2.96 -21.17 6.98
N TYR A 69 -3.82 -20.62 7.82
CA TYR A 69 -4.24 -19.21 7.76
C TYR A 69 -3.63 -18.32 8.84
N ILE A 70 -3.33 -18.84 10.02
CA ILE A 70 -2.86 -18.03 11.16
C ILE A 70 -1.38 -18.31 11.43
N ASN A 71 -1.06 -19.47 11.99
CA ASN A 71 0.29 -19.83 12.37
C ASN A 71 0.48 -21.34 12.37
N ASP A 72 1.36 -21.81 11.49
CA ASP A 72 1.83 -23.18 11.47
C ASP A 72 3.01 -23.35 12.43
N PRO A 73 2.91 -24.21 13.45
CA PRO A 73 3.94 -24.35 14.48
C PRO A 73 5.27 -24.93 13.95
N TYR A 74 5.28 -25.53 12.75
CA TYR A 74 6.47 -26.12 12.15
C TYR A 74 7.29 -25.12 11.33
N ILE A 75 6.71 -23.99 10.94
CA ILE A 75 7.40 -22.91 10.21
C ILE A 75 7.28 -21.53 10.88
N ASN A 76 6.55 -21.45 11.99
CA ASN A 76 6.31 -20.24 12.79
C ASN A 76 5.80 -19.04 11.96
N ARG A 77 4.87 -19.33 11.04
CA ARG A 77 4.08 -18.37 10.25
C ARG A 77 2.89 -19.11 9.64
N SER A 78 1.92 -18.39 9.08
CA SER A 78 0.85 -19.01 8.28
C SER A 78 1.44 -19.93 7.19
N GLY A 79 0.85 -21.12 7.02
CA GLY A 79 1.20 -22.06 5.96
C GLY A 79 1.07 -21.46 4.56
N LEU A 80 0.06 -20.61 4.34
CA LEU A 80 -0.11 -19.88 3.08
C LEU A 80 0.96 -18.79 2.86
N LYS A 81 1.63 -18.30 3.90
CA LYS A 81 2.77 -17.36 3.80
C LYS A 81 4.05 -17.98 3.20
N THR A 82 3.94 -19.20 2.68
CA THR A 82 4.98 -19.84 1.84
C THR A 82 4.73 -19.62 0.34
N TYR A 83 3.56 -19.07 -0.02
CA TYR A 83 3.08 -18.84 -1.38
C TYR A 83 2.53 -17.43 -1.58
N PHE A 84 1.91 -16.87 -0.55
CA PHE A 84 1.43 -15.50 -0.53
C PHE A 84 2.29 -14.65 0.39
N ASN A 85 2.39 -13.36 0.13
CA ASN A 85 2.71 -12.40 1.19
C ASN A 85 1.44 -11.98 1.96
N ASP A 86 1.61 -11.11 2.94
CA ASP A 86 0.54 -10.75 3.88
C ASP A 86 -0.65 -10.05 3.18
N GLU A 87 -0.40 -9.39 2.06
CA GLU A 87 -1.41 -8.69 1.24
C GLU A 87 -1.84 -9.47 0.00
N GLY A 88 -1.47 -10.75 -0.10
CA GLY A 88 -2.04 -11.67 -1.08
C GLY A 88 -1.37 -11.71 -2.45
N LEU A 89 -0.18 -11.12 -2.62
CA LEU A 89 0.62 -11.38 -3.83
C LEU A 89 1.09 -12.83 -3.82
N TYR A 90 0.79 -13.58 -4.88
CA TYR A 90 1.24 -14.95 -5.06
C TYR A 90 2.68 -15.00 -5.60
N LEU A 91 3.62 -15.35 -4.74
CA LEU A 91 5.07 -15.20 -4.95
C LEU A 91 5.65 -16.18 -5.97
N LEU A 92 5.02 -17.34 -6.21
CA LEU A 92 5.51 -18.36 -7.14
C LEU A 92 5.03 -18.16 -8.60
N GLY A 93 4.45 -17.02 -8.94
CA GLY A 93 4.01 -16.71 -10.32
C GLY A 93 2.96 -17.68 -10.85
N ALA A 94 3.23 -18.33 -12.00
CA ALA A 94 2.28 -19.21 -12.70
C ALA A 94 1.87 -20.45 -11.89
N TYR A 95 2.58 -20.79 -10.81
CA TYR A 95 2.18 -21.92 -9.97
C TYR A 95 0.85 -21.70 -9.24
N LYS A 96 0.33 -20.46 -9.25
CA LYS A 96 -0.99 -20.16 -8.72
C LYS A 96 -2.04 -21.05 -9.36
N ASP A 97 -1.93 -21.27 -10.67
CA ASP A 97 -2.88 -21.99 -11.50
C ASP A 97 -3.06 -23.45 -11.05
N TYR A 98 -2.06 -24.06 -10.40
CA TYR A 98 -2.16 -25.43 -9.89
C TYR A 98 -2.94 -25.56 -8.58
N ASN A 99 -2.99 -24.49 -7.78
CA ASN A 99 -3.40 -24.58 -6.37
C ASN A 99 -4.60 -23.70 -6.02
N ILE A 100 -4.77 -22.54 -6.66
CA ILE A 100 -5.75 -21.54 -6.23
C ILE A 100 -7.18 -22.06 -6.27
N ASP A 101 -7.58 -22.76 -7.33
CA ASP A 101 -8.91 -23.35 -7.44
C ASP A 101 -9.19 -24.35 -6.30
N ARG A 102 -8.16 -25.09 -5.86
CA ARG A 102 -8.28 -26.05 -4.75
C ARG A 102 -8.44 -25.34 -3.41
N THR A 103 -7.72 -24.24 -3.21
CA THR A 103 -7.86 -23.38 -2.04
C THR A 103 -9.25 -22.73 -1.99
N VAL A 104 -9.76 -22.22 -3.12
CA VAL A 104 -11.11 -21.64 -3.21
C VAL A 104 -12.21 -22.69 -3.00
N TRP A 105 -12.01 -23.90 -3.51
CA TRP A 105 -12.90 -25.04 -3.25
C TRP A 105 -12.99 -25.35 -1.76
N TRP A 106 -11.85 -25.45 -1.08
CA TRP A 106 -11.80 -25.62 0.37
C TRP A 106 -12.45 -24.46 1.12
N ALA A 107 -12.21 -23.23 0.70
CA ALA A 107 -12.81 -22.06 1.31
C ALA A 107 -14.35 -22.12 1.26
N ASN A 108 -14.92 -22.56 0.14
CA ASN A 108 -16.37 -22.78 0.02
C ASN A 108 -16.88 -23.90 0.94
N ILE A 109 -16.18 -25.04 1.02
CA ILE A 109 -16.55 -26.13 1.95
C ILE A 109 -16.56 -25.63 3.39
N TYR A 110 -15.50 -24.93 3.79
CA TYR A 110 -15.36 -24.41 5.14
C TYR A 110 -16.45 -23.38 5.45
N ASN A 111 -16.68 -22.43 4.54
CA ASN A 111 -17.71 -21.40 4.69
C ASN A 111 -19.11 -22.00 4.81
N TYR A 112 -19.42 -23.04 4.02
CA TYR A 112 -20.70 -23.72 4.11
C TYR A 112 -20.92 -24.40 5.48
N GLN A 113 -19.87 -24.95 6.09
CA GLN A 113 -19.98 -25.69 7.35
C GLN A 113 -19.93 -24.81 8.60
N TYR A 114 -19.13 -23.73 8.57
CA TYR A 114 -18.83 -22.94 9.77
C TYR A 114 -19.11 -21.44 9.62
N GLY A 115 -19.34 -20.93 8.40
CA GLY A 115 -19.32 -19.50 8.12
C GLY A 115 -17.91 -18.89 8.21
N ASN A 116 -17.81 -17.59 7.95
CA ASN A 116 -16.68 -16.73 8.32
C ASN A 116 -15.31 -17.01 7.65
N VAL A 117 -15.26 -17.71 6.52
CA VAL A 117 -13.97 -17.97 5.86
C VAL A 117 -13.24 -16.68 5.42
N SER A 118 -13.99 -15.61 5.16
CA SER A 118 -13.49 -14.28 4.80
C SER A 118 -12.80 -13.53 5.94
N GLU A 119 -12.91 -13.98 7.18
CA GLU A 119 -12.21 -13.38 8.32
C GLU A 119 -10.70 -13.68 8.28
N TYR A 120 -10.28 -14.74 7.58
CA TYR A 120 -8.87 -15.05 7.37
C TYR A 120 -8.26 -14.12 6.32
N SER A 121 -7.62 -13.04 6.79
CA SER A 121 -7.04 -12.00 5.94
C SER A 121 -6.10 -12.53 4.85
N ILE A 122 -5.19 -13.46 5.14
CA ILE A 122 -4.25 -13.98 4.14
C ILE A 122 -4.95 -14.68 2.97
N LEU A 123 -6.05 -15.40 3.24
CA LEU A 123 -6.85 -16.05 2.22
C LEU A 123 -7.64 -15.03 1.41
N ARG A 124 -8.36 -14.13 2.10
CA ARG A 124 -9.15 -13.06 1.48
C ARG A 124 -8.29 -12.17 0.59
N ASN A 125 -7.12 -11.76 1.08
CA ASN A 125 -6.16 -10.96 0.34
C ASN A 125 -5.64 -11.73 -0.90
N GLY A 126 -5.27 -13.01 -0.75
CA GLY A 126 -4.80 -13.84 -1.86
C GLY A 126 -5.85 -14.07 -2.95
N ILE A 127 -7.12 -14.18 -2.57
CA ILE A 127 -8.25 -14.30 -3.51
C ILE A 127 -8.43 -13.02 -4.33
N ASN A 128 -8.28 -11.85 -3.68
CA ASN A 128 -8.45 -10.53 -4.30
C ASN A 128 -7.28 -10.09 -5.20
N GLU A 129 -6.18 -10.85 -5.27
CA GLU A 129 -5.01 -10.55 -6.13
C GLU A 129 -5.34 -10.04 -7.55
N PRO A 130 -6.16 -10.72 -8.38
CA PRO A 130 -6.49 -10.28 -9.74
C PRO A 130 -7.12 -8.90 -9.80
N ILE A 131 -7.81 -8.49 -8.75
CA ILE A 131 -8.52 -7.22 -8.73
C ILE A 131 -7.52 -6.07 -8.82
N TRP A 132 -6.40 -6.14 -8.11
CA TRP A 132 -5.44 -5.04 -8.05
C TRP A 132 -4.18 -5.25 -8.91
N LEU A 133 -3.77 -6.51 -9.16
CA LEU A 133 -2.51 -6.84 -9.85
C LEU A 133 -2.61 -6.83 -11.39
N THR A 134 -3.78 -7.12 -11.96
CA THR A 134 -3.90 -7.34 -13.40
C THR A 134 -3.58 -6.09 -14.20
N LEU A 135 -2.90 -6.25 -15.33
CA LEU A 135 -2.73 -5.20 -16.32
C LEU A 135 -4.11 -4.67 -16.76
N PRO A 136 -4.21 -3.45 -17.30
CA PRO A 136 -5.49 -2.86 -17.68
C PRO A 136 -6.31 -3.70 -18.68
N ASN A 137 -5.67 -4.51 -19.53
CA ASN A 137 -6.33 -5.48 -20.43
C ASN A 137 -6.77 -6.79 -19.74
N GLY A 138 -6.58 -6.93 -18.43
CA GLY A 138 -7.07 -8.03 -17.60
C GLY A 138 -6.08 -9.16 -17.36
N VAL A 139 -5.00 -9.25 -18.14
CA VAL A 139 -3.99 -10.30 -17.96
C VAL A 139 -3.01 -9.95 -16.84
N THR A 140 -2.29 -10.93 -16.30
CA THR A 140 -1.26 -10.65 -15.27
C THR A 140 -0.02 -9.97 -15.86
N PRO A 141 0.68 -9.08 -15.14
CA PRO A 141 2.03 -8.68 -15.53
C PRO A 141 2.98 -9.89 -15.51
N SER A 142 4.10 -9.76 -16.20
CA SER A 142 5.23 -10.69 -16.13
C SER A 142 5.93 -10.45 -14.79
N TYR A 143 5.78 -11.38 -13.85
CA TYR A 143 6.59 -11.40 -12.63
C TYR A 143 6.83 -12.84 -12.25
N ASN A 144 8.06 -13.15 -11.86
CA ASN A 144 8.52 -14.51 -11.70
C ASN A 144 8.23 -15.36 -12.95
N SER A 145 7.21 -16.21 -12.90
CA SER A 145 6.83 -17.14 -13.99
C SER A 145 5.50 -16.83 -14.64
N ARG A 146 4.85 -15.70 -14.32
CA ARG A 146 3.61 -15.29 -15.01
C ARG A 146 3.87 -14.97 -16.49
N GLY A 147 2.88 -15.26 -17.34
CA GLY A 147 3.01 -15.16 -18.81
C GLY A 147 1.84 -14.44 -19.48
N ASN A 148 1.37 -13.34 -18.89
CA ASN A 148 0.38 -12.43 -19.48
C ASN A 148 -0.88 -13.08 -20.06
N ASN A 149 -1.56 -13.90 -19.27
CA ASN A 149 -2.86 -14.45 -19.64
C ASN A 149 -3.82 -14.48 -18.44
N LEU A 150 -5.01 -15.00 -18.68
CA LEU A 150 -6.09 -15.14 -17.69
C LEU A 150 -6.05 -16.49 -16.95
N ALA A 151 -5.05 -17.34 -17.21
CA ALA A 151 -4.97 -18.66 -16.58
C ALA A 151 -4.88 -18.52 -15.05
N GLY A 152 -5.62 -19.38 -14.37
CA GLY A 152 -5.71 -19.36 -12.91
C GLY A 152 -6.40 -18.14 -12.32
N GLN A 153 -7.19 -17.36 -13.09
CA GLN A 153 -8.06 -16.29 -12.58
C GLN A 153 -9.56 -16.65 -12.62
N ASP A 154 -9.91 -17.76 -13.29
CA ASP A 154 -11.28 -18.28 -13.42
C ASP A 154 -11.95 -18.60 -12.08
N TYR A 155 -11.16 -18.83 -11.01
CA TYR A 155 -11.70 -19.01 -9.67
C TYR A 155 -12.52 -17.81 -9.17
N SER A 156 -12.40 -16.64 -9.81
CA SER A 156 -13.23 -15.47 -9.52
C SER A 156 -14.73 -15.77 -9.55
N HIS A 157 -15.17 -16.71 -10.41
CA HIS A 157 -16.56 -17.19 -10.42
C HIS A 157 -16.96 -17.82 -9.09
N TYR A 158 -16.05 -18.53 -8.43
CA TYR A 158 -16.34 -19.39 -7.29
C TYR A 158 -16.13 -18.71 -5.94
N VAL A 159 -15.81 -17.41 -5.91
CA VAL A 159 -15.59 -16.66 -4.66
C VAL A 159 -16.76 -15.76 -4.28
N LEU A 160 -17.79 -15.66 -5.13
CA LEU A 160 -18.95 -14.78 -4.90
C LEU A 160 -19.76 -15.15 -3.65
N ASN A 161 -19.76 -16.42 -3.25
CA ASN A 161 -20.46 -16.89 -2.04
C ASN A 161 -19.67 -16.70 -0.74
N ILE A 162 -18.37 -16.36 -0.83
CA ILE A 162 -17.49 -16.34 0.34
C ILE A 162 -16.87 -14.96 0.60
N LEU A 163 -16.87 -14.05 -0.39
CA LEU A 163 -16.36 -12.70 -0.20
C LEU A 163 -17.46 -11.73 0.25
N PRO A 164 -17.16 -10.79 1.16
CA PRO A 164 -18.07 -9.73 1.51
C PRO A 164 -18.20 -8.69 0.38
N GLU A 165 -19.22 -7.84 0.48
CA GLU A 165 -19.25 -6.59 -0.29
C GLU A 165 -18.23 -5.58 0.28
N PRO A 166 -17.54 -4.80 -0.58
CA PRO A 166 -17.70 -4.69 -2.04
C PRO A 166 -16.87 -5.70 -2.87
N GLU A 167 -16.08 -6.59 -2.26
CA GLU A 167 -15.12 -7.45 -2.97
C GLU A 167 -15.75 -8.43 -3.94
N LYS A 168 -16.86 -9.09 -3.56
CA LYS A 168 -17.59 -9.95 -4.51
C LYS A 168 -18.10 -9.16 -5.73
N ASN A 169 -18.42 -7.87 -5.57
CA ASN A 169 -18.87 -7.01 -6.67
C ASN A 169 -17.72 -6.71 -7.64
N TRP A 170 -16.49 -6.57 -7.10
CA TRP A 170 -15.27 -6.42 -7.91
C TRP A 170 -14.96 -7.69 -8.70
N HIS A 171 -15.10 -8.87 -8.08
CA HIS A 171 -14.96 -10.13 -8.81
C HIS A 171 -16.05 -10.30 -9.88
N MET A 172 -17.29 -9.89 -9.63
CA MET A 172 -18.34 -9.87 -10.65
C MET A 172 -18.01 -8.92 -11.80
N TRP A 173 -17.42 -7.75 -11.52
CA TRP A 173 -16.88 -6.88 -12.56
C TRP A 173 -15.78 -7.56 -13.38
N PHE A 174 -14.82 -8.21 -12.71
CA PHE A 174 -13.71 -8.90 -13.38
C PHE A 174 -14.21 -10.03 -14.29
N ILE A 175 -15.20 -10.81 -13.82
CA ILE A 175 -15.89 -11.82 -14.61
C ILE A 175 -16.53 -11.21 -15.85
N ASN A 176 -17.37 -10.18 -15.66
CA ASN A 176 -18.08 -9.54 -16.76
C ASN A 176 -17.14 -8.94 -17.81
N LYS A 177 -16.01 -8.41 -17.36
CA LYS A 177 -15.07 -7.70 -18.23
C LYS A 177 -14.11 -8.62 -18.97
N PHE A 178 -13.63 -9.69 -18.34
CA PHE A 178 -12.50 -10.47 -18.86
C PHE A 178 -12.76 -11.96 -19.02
N LEU A 179 -13.57 -12.58 -18.15
CA LEU A 179 -13.73 -14.05 -18.13
C LEU A 179 -14.99 -14.55 -18.86
N GLY A 180 -16.05 -13.74 -18.84
CA GLY A 180 -17.35 -14.07 -19.40
C GLY A 180 -18.30 -14.72 -18.40
N ILE A 181 -19.49 -14.13 -18.23
CA ILE A 181 -20.46 -14.52 -17.19
C ILE A 181 -21.05 -15.94 -17.36
N ASP A 182 -21.12 -16.47 -18.58
CA ASP A 182 -21.72 -17.78 -18.87
C ASP A 182 -20.69 -18.88 -19.10
N ASN A 183 -19.41 -18.63 -18.79
CA ASN A 183 -18.30 -19.52 -19.15
C ASN A 183 -17.37 -19.86 -17.97
N PRO A 184 -17.86 -20.51 -16.89
CA PRO A 184 -16.98 -21.00 -15.83
C PRO A 184 -16.14 -22.19 -16.35
N THR A 185 -14.93 -21.92 -16.82
CA THR A 185 -14.11 -22.87 -17.61
C THR A 185 -13.20 -23.80 -16.82
N SER A 186 -12.84 -23.49 -15.56
CA SER A 186 -11.62 -24.08 -14.98
C SER A 186 -11.76 -25.34 -14.13
N TRP A 187 -12.94 -25.71 -13.62
CA TRP A 187 -13.01 -26.77 -12.61
C TRP A 187 -14.20 -27.73 -12.77
N ARG A 188 -13.94 -29.05 -12.63
CA ARG A 188 -14.89 -30.18 -12.81
C ARG A 188 -16.19 -30.08 -11.97
N PHE A 189 -16.23 -29.17 -11.01
CA PHE A 189 -17.35 -28.94 -10.08
C PHE A 189 -17.70 -27.45 -9.90
N GLY A 190 -17.15 -26.55 -10.72
CA GLY A 190 -17.34 -25.10 -10.55
C GLY A 190 -18.80 -24.65 -10.61
N TYR A 191 -19.62 -25.37 -11.38
CA TYR A 191 -21.07 -25.16 -11.48
C TYR A 191 -21.82 -25.34 -10.16
N LEU A 192 -21.23 -26.03 -9.16
CA LEU A 192 -21.84 -26.17 -7.82
C LEU A 192 -21.66 -24.91 -6.96
N LEU A 193 -20.67 -24.08 -7.29
CA LEU A 193 -20.29 -22.92 -6.49
C LEU A 193 -20.71 -21.59 -7.13
N TYR A 194 -20.85 -21.54 -8.45
CA TYR A 194 -21.11 -20.29 -9.14
C TYR A 194 -22.61 -19.97 -9.19
N ASP A 195 -23.00 -18.87 -8.55
CA ASP A 195 -24.29 -18.21 -8.76
C ASP A 195 -24.07 -16.81 -9.36
N LYS A 196 -24.38 -16.69 -10.65
CA LYS A 196 -24.23 -15.41 -11.39
C LYS A 196 -25.20 -14.32 -10.94
N PHE A 197 -26.21 -14.65 -10.14
CA PHE A 197 -27.18 -13.69 -9.62
C PHE A 197 -26.88 -13.25 -8.18
N ASN A 198 -25.81 -13.77 -7.56
CA ASN A 198 -25.45 -13.46 -6.17
C ASN A 198 -25.15 -11.96 -5.95
N THR A 199 -24.52 -11.31 -6.92
CA THR A 199 -24.17 -9.88 -6.81
C THR A 199 -24.14 -9.18 -8.17
N THR A 200 -23.99 -7.86 -8.16
CA THR A 200 -23.82 -7.00 -9.33
C THR A 200 -22.38 -6.55 -9.49
N ALA A 201 -21.95 -6.33 -10.73
CA ALA A 201 -20.61 -5.82 -11.03
C ALA A 201 -20.42 -4.38 -10.54
N GLN A 202 -19.28 -4.12 -9.91
CA GLN A 202 -18.84 -2.77 -9.54
C GLN A 202 -17.33 -2.67 -9.76
N ASN A 203 -16.85 -1.58 -10.34
CA ASN A 203 -15.40 -1.31 -10.41
C ASN A 203 -14.83 -1.20 -8.99
N PRO A 204 -13.55 -1.58 -8.79
CA PRO A 204 -12.86 -1.25 -7.55
C PRO A 204 -12.85 0.26 -7.31
N ASN A 205 -13.00 0.64 -6.04
CA ASN A 205 -13.07 2.05 -5.60
C ASN A 205 -11.69 2.69 -5.36
N PHE A 206 -10.62 1.98 -5.71
CA PHE A 206 -9.25 2.45 -5.66
C PHE A 206 -8.60 2.23 -7.03
N THR A 207 -7.51 2.92 -7.33
CA THR A 207 -6.70 2.67 -8.54
C THR A 207 -5.27 2.28 -8.17
N THR A 208 -4.76 2.79 -7.07
CA THR A 208 -3.38 2.60 -6.62
C THR A 208 -3.33 1.75 -5.35
N LYS A 209 -2.38 0.81 -5.28
CA LYS A 209 -2.11 -0.04 -4.10
C LYS A 209 -0.62 0.03 -3.79
N ILE A 210 -0.27 0.59 -2.64
CA ILE A 210 1.11 0.67 -2.15
C ILE A 210 1.17 -0.01 -0.79
N SER A 211 2.03 -1.02 -0.63
CA SER A 211 2.11 -1.76 0.63
C SER A 211 3.48 -2.37 0.86
N GLU A 212 4.03 -2.08 2.04
CA GLU A 212 5.22 -2.78 2.56
C GLU A 212 4.93 -4.28 2.69
N ASN A 213 3.87 -4.65 3.40
CA ASN A 213 3.48 -6.05 3.60
C ASN A 213 3.08 -6.78 2.30
N GLY A 214 2.73 -6.01 1.26
CA GLY A 214 2.47 -6.52 -0.08
C GLY A 214 3.69 -6.57 -1.00
N GLU A 215 4.84 -6.11 -0.53
CA GLU A 215 6.10 -6.09 -1.28
C GLU A 215 5.98 -5.39 -2.65
N LEU A 216 5.11 -4.38 -2.75
CA LEU A 216 4.82 -3.71 -4.02
C LEU A 216 4.33 -2.27 -3.90
N ALA A 217 4.45 -1.56 -5.03
CA ALA A 217 3.65 -0.38 -5.34
C ALA A 217 3.07 -0.51 -6.75
N ILE A 218 1.74 -0.45 -6.87
CA ILE A 218 1.00 -0.47 -8.13
C ILE A 218 0.29 0.87 -8.29
N PHE A 219 0.56 1.55 -9.39
CA PHE A 219 -0.08 2.79 -9.78
C PHE A 219 -1.00 2.52 -10.96
N ARG A 220 -2.20 3.10 -10.96
CA ARG A 220 -3.14 3.01 -12.07
C ARG A 220 -3.90 4.31 -12.21
N ARG A 221 -4.11 4.78 -13.44
CA ARG A 221 -4.94 5.97 -13.68
C ARG A 221 -6.41 5.70 -13.41
N ASN A 222 -6.96 4.66 -14.02
CA ASN A 222 -8.37 4.26 -13.89
C ASN A 222 -8.56 2.79 -14.29
N TRP A 223 -9.80 2.31 -14.34
CA TRP A 223 -10.11 0.92 -14.68
C TRP A 223 -10.35 0.67 -16.18
N ASP A 224 -10.01 1.59 -17.07
CA ASP A 224 -10.13 1.41 -18.53
C ASP A 224 -9.07 0.46 -19.08
N ASN A 225 -9.35 -0.24 -20.19
CA ASN A 225 -8.41 -1.22 -20.76
C ASN A 225 -7.12 -0.60 -21.36
N ILE A 226 -7.11 0.71 -21.54
CA ILE A 226 -5.95 1.48 -22.04
C ILE A 226 -5.38 2.42 -20.95
N SER A 227 -5.70 2.18 -19.68
CA SER A 227 -5.17 2.96 -18.56
C SER A 227 -3.65 2.90 -18.49
N SER A 228 -3.03 3.94 -17.94
CA SER A 228 -1.64 3.89 -17.48
C SER A 228 -1.55 3.01 -16.24
N TYR A 229 -0.50 2.20 -16.16
CA TYR A 229 -0.24 1.24 -15.10
C TYR A 229 1.27 1.06 -14.89
N LEU A 230 1.72 1.08 -13.63
CA LEU A 230 3.10 0.74 -13.26
C LEU A 230 3.10 -0.17 -12.04
N PHE A 231 3.89 -1.25 -12.08
CA PHE A 231 4.09 -2.18 -10.96
C PHE A 231 5.55 -2.21 -10.53
N LEU A 232 5.86 -1.62 -9.37
CA LEU A 232 7.16 -1.65 -8.72
C LEU A 232 7.25 -2.82 -7.73
N LYS A 233 8.33 -3.60 -7.81
CA LYS A 233 8.59 -4.78 -6.97
C LYS A 233 9.56 -4.41 -5.82
N ILE A 234 9.12 -4.57 -4.57
CA ILE A 234 9.90 -4.25 -3.35
C ILE A 234 10.03 -5.46 -2.40
N PRO A 235 10.63 -6.57 -2.86
CA PRO A 235 10.64 -7.83 -2.11
C PRO A 235 11.55 -7.79 -0.87
N HIS A 236 11.08 -8.39 0.22
CA HIS A 236 11.79 -8.59 1.48
C HIS A 236 11.30 -9.78 2.32
N LEU A 237 10.28 -10.54 1.88
CA LEU A 237 9.78 -11.73 2.54
C LEU A 237 10.61 -12.97 2.13
N PRO A 238 11.38 -13.58 3.04
CA PRO A 238 12.09 -14.81 2.74
C PRO A 238 11.11 -15.99 2.58
N VAL A 239 11.24 -16.70 1.46
CA VAL A 239 10.46 -17.92 1.16
C VAL A 239 11.36 -19.10 0.80
N ASN A 240 10.93 -20.31 1.17
CA ASN A 240 11.67 -21.55 0.91
C ASN A 240 11.53 -22.03 -0.55
N SER A 241 11.85 -21.17 -1.51
CA SER A 241 11.79 -21.46 -2.94
C SER A 241 12.88 -20.71 -3.70
N ASN A 242 13.82 -21.46 -4.30
CA ASN A 242 14.86 -20.86 -5.14
C ASN A 242 14.24 -20.11 -6.32
N ARG A 243 13.11 -20.58 -6.86
CA ARG A 243 12.42 -19.89 -7.96
C ARG A 243 12.02 -18.45 -7.63
N VAL A 244 11.82 -18.10 -6.36
CA VAL A 244 11.55 -16.72 -5.94
C VAL A 244 12.84 -16.02 -5.54
N MET A 245 13.65 -16.69 -4.72
CA MET A 245 14.85 -16.10 -4.10
C MET A 245 16.01 -15.91 -5.09
N THR A 246 16.06 -16.69 -6.18
CA THR A 246 17.07 -16.55 -7.24
C THR A 246 16.52 -15.83 -8.47
N HIS A 247 15.34 -15.22 -8.38
CA HIS A 247 14.80 -14.35 -9.42
C HIS A 247 15.11 -12.90 -9.03
N HIS A 248 16.12 -12.31 -9.63
CA HIS A 248 16.81 -11.11 -9.20
C HIS A 248 16.18 -9.82 -9.79
N ASP A 249 14.87 -9.68 -9.57
CA ASP A 249 14.02 -8.57 -10.04
C ASP A 249 13.75 -7.50 -8.97
N SER A 250 14.56 -7.45 -7.90
CA SER A 250 14.41 -6.45 -6.84
C SER A 250 14.51 -5.03 -7.39
N MET A 251 13.61 -4.15 -6.95
CA MET A 251 13.48 -2.75 -7.40
C MET A 251 13.13 -2.60 -8.89
N SER A 252 12.87 -3.68 -9.62
CA SER A 252 12.39 -3.60 -11.00
C SER A 252 10.94 -3.14 -11.07
N PHE A 253 10.52 -2.71 -12.25
CA PHE A 253 9.14 -2.35 -12.50
C PHE A 253 8.65 -2.74 -13.90
N ASP A 254 7.34 -2.83 -14.00
CA ASP A 254 6.61 -3.09 -15.24
C ASP A 254 5.78 -1.86 -15.62
N TYR A 255 5.71 -1.49 -16.90
CA TYR A 255 4.92 -0.36 -17.39
C TYR A 255 4.00 -0.75 -18.56
N TYR A 256 2.72 -0.44 -18.41
CA TYR A 256 1.69 -0.57 -19.43
C TYR A 256 0.99 0.78 -19.60
N ASP A 257 0.75 1.18 -20.84
CA ASP A 257 0.00 2.40 -21.13
C ASP A 257 -0.61 2.37 -22.52
N LYS A 258 -1.68 3.15 -22.70
CA LYS A 258 -2.43 3.29 -23.96
C LYS A 258 -2.72 1.96 -24.65
N GLY A 259 -2.95 0.88 -23.90
CA GLY A 259 -3.31 -0.41 -24.47
C GLY A 259 -2.13 -1.31 -24.82
N ASP A 260 -0.93 -1.06 -24.31
CA ASP A 260 0.25 -1.87 -24.65
C ASP A 260 1.23 -2.04 -23.49
N TYR A 261 2.03 -3.11 -23.54
CA TYR A 261 2.98 -3.50 -22.49
C TYR A 261 4.41 -3.11 -22.87
N LEU A 262 4.81 -1.91 -22.45
CA LEU A 262 5.91 -1.16 -23.06
C LEU A 262 7.26 -1.37 -22.35
N LEU A 263 7.24 -1.53 -21.02
CA LEU A 263 8.41 -1.97 -20.24
C LEU A 263 8.05 -3.23 -19.45
N PRO A 264 7.95 -4.39 -20.09
CA PRO A 264 7.70 -5.66 -19.41
C PRO A 264 8.93 -6.18 -18.66
N ASP A 265 8.70 -7.02 -17.66
CA ASP A 265 9.68 -7.99 -17.18
C ASP A 265 9.85 -9.13 -18.21
N SER A 266 11.05 -9.69 -18.32
CA SER A 266 11.33 -10.80 -19.25
C SER A 266 10.46 -12.04 -19.01
N GLY A 267 10.05 -12.26 -17.76
CA GLY A 267 9.33 -13.46 -17.34
C GLY A 267 10.20 -14.73 -17.42
N GLU A 268 9.56 -15.90 -17.31
CA GLU A 268 10.26 -17.19 -17.43
C GLU A 268 10.34 -17.61 -18.90
N ILE A 269 11.53 -17.89 -19.43
CA ILE A 269 11.77 -18.41 -20.78
C ILE A 269 11.99 -19.92 -20.70
N LYS A 270 11.18 -20.70 -21.43
CA LYS A 270 11.11 -22.17 -21.37
C LYS A 270 11.62 -22.86 -22.63
N TYR A 271 11.55 -22.22 -23.80
CA TYR A 271 11.91 -22.86 -25.07
C TYR A 271 13.27 -22.42 -25.60
N ARG A 272 13.75 -21.22 -25.24
CA ARG A 272 15.02 -20.65 -25.73
C ARG A 272 16.22 -20.82 -24.80
N GLU A 273 15.99 -21.13 -23.52
CA GLU A 273 17.06 -21.30 -22.52
C GLU A 273 16.87 -22.58 -21.70
N THR A 274 17.96 -23.23 -21.32
CA THR A 274 17.92 -24.34 -20.36
C THR A 274 17.75 -23.80 -18.94
N GLY A 275 16.59 -24.04 -18.33
CA GLY A 275 16.31 -23.60 -16.96
C GLY A 275 15.00 -22.83 -16.87
N TYR A 276 14.97 -21.79 -16.03
CA TYR A 276 13.81 -20.93 -15.79
C TYR A 276 14.08 -19.46 -16.16
N GLY A 277 15.10 -19.22 -17.00
CA GLY A 277 15.73 -17.91 -17.24
C GLY A 277 14.79 -16.80 -17.74
N PRO A 278 15.28 -15.57 -18.01
CA PRO A 278 16.43 -14.94 -17.38
C PRO A 278 16.05 -14.52 -15.95
N ILE A 279 16.33 -15.39 -14.97
CA ILE A 279 16.09 -15.09 -13.54
C ILE A 279 17.13 -14.10 -12.97
N TYR A 280 18.14 -13.76 -13.75
CA TYR A 280 19.21 -12.84 -13.40
C TYR A 280 18.84 -11.39 -13.71
N ALA A 281 19.49 -10.42 -13.07
CA ALA A 281 19.10 -9.01 -13.14
C ALA A 281 19.07 -8.41 -14.55
N LYS A 282 19.88 -8.91 -15.48
CA LYS A 282 19.87 -8.50 -16.90
C LYS A 282 18.51 -8.74 -17.58
N GLY A 283 17.64 -9.60 -17.04
CA GLY A 283 16.28 -9.83 -17.53
C GLY A 283 15.22 -8.83 -17.04
N HIS A 284 15.59 -7.82 -16.25
CA HIS A 284 14.64 -6.96 -15.54
C HIS A 284 14.94 -5.47 -15.71
N ASN A 285 13.90 -4.63 -15.56
CA ASN A 285 14.01 -3.16 -15.59
C ASN A 285 14.63 -2.60 -14.28
N THR A 286 15.90 -2.94 -14.03
CA THR A 286 16.62 -2.69 -12.77
C THR A 286 17.97 -2.01 -13.00
N ILE A 287 18.70 -1.76 -11.91
CA ILE A 287 20.07 -1.27 -11.95
C ILE A 287 21.04 -2.42 -11.65
N MET A 288 22.11 -2.50 -12.41
CA MET A 288 23.28 -3.34 -12.14
C MET A 288 24.49 -2.46 -11.84
N LEU A 289 25.36 -2.90 -10.94
CA LEU A 289 26.61 -2.18 -10.64
C LEU A 289 27.79 -3.12 -10.48
N SER A 290 28.99 -2.64 -10.80
CA SER A 290 30.22 -3.41 -10.60
C SER A 290 30.71 -3.29 -9.15
N ASN A 291 31.41 -4.33 -8.66
CA ASN A 291 32.04 -4.25 -7.35
C ASN A 291 33.25 -3.31 -7.39
N GLU A 292 34.23 -3.59 -8.26
CA GLU A 292 35.35 -2.70 -8.59
C GLU A 292 35.22 -2.11 -10.00
N ALA A 293 36.10 -1.18 -10.38
CA ALA A 293 36.02 -0.43 -11.64
C ALA A 293 36.06 -1.31 -12.91
N ASN A 294 36.77 -2.44 -12.86
CA ASN A 294 36.98 -3.33 -14.00
C ASN A 294 36.04 -4.54 -14.00
N ASP A 295 35.32 -4.78 -12.90
CA ASP A 295 34.43 -5.93 -12.79
C ASP A 295 33.22 -5.79 -13.73
N ASN A 296 32.57 -6.91 -14.02
CA ASN A 296 31.28 -6.90 -14.68
C ASN A 296 30.19 -6.42 -13.69
N PRO A 297 29.23 -5.60 -14.13
CA PRO A 297 28.08 -5.25 -13.29
C PRO A 297 27.21 -6.46 -12.98
N GLY A 298 26.69 -6.52 -11.76
CA GLY A 298 25.69 -7.50 -11.33
C GLY A 298 24.52 -6.80 -10.64
N GLY A 299 23.33 -7.40 -10.65
CA GLY A 299 22.17 -6.85 -9.97
C GLY A 299 22.00 -7.34 -8.52
N PRO A 300 21.00 -6.81 -7.81
CA PRO A 300 20.76 -7.16 -6.41
C PRO A 300 20.24 -8.59 -6.25
N VAL A 301 20.89 -9.36 -5.39
CA VAL A 301 20.47 -10.73 -5.08
C VAL A 301 19.45 -10.75 -3.93
N LYS A 302 18.47 -11.65 -3.98
CA LYS A 302 17.57 -11.91 -2.83
C LYS A 302 18.11 -13.02 -1.92
N GLY A 303 18.81 -14.00 -2.50
CA GLY A 303 19.47 -15.09 -1.76
C GLY A 303 19.08 -16.46 -2.29
N LEU A 304 19.12 -17.47 -1.42
CA LEU A 304 18.65 -18.82 -1.69
C LEU A 304 17.36 -19.11 -0.92
N ALA A 305 16.70 -20.22 -1.21
CA ALA A 305 15.53 -20.71 -0.50
C ALA A 305 15.79 -20.71 1.02
N SER A 306 15.07 -19.86 1.74
CA SER A 306 15.15 -19.73 3.19
C SER A 306 13.83 -19.17 3.72
N LEU A 307 13.44 -19.55 4.94
CA LEU A 307 12.34 -18.89 5.63
C LEU A 307 12.80 -17.70 6.45
N THR A 308 14.10 -17.49 6.63
CA THR A 308 14.63 -16.46 7.53
C THR A 308 15.52 -15.45 6.83
N ASP A 309 16.20 -15.87 5.76
CA ASP A 309 17.30 -15.10 5.20
C ASP A 309 16.90 -14.42 3.89
N PHE A 310 17.21 -13.13 3.78
CA PHE A 310 17.07 -12.32 2.58
C PHE A 310 18.27 -11.38 2.51
N GLU A 311 18.98 -11.38 1.39
CA GLU A 311 20.30 -10.74 1.27
C GLU A 311 20.24 -9.22 1.12
N ASN A 312 19.37 -8.72 0.24
CA ASN A 312 19.16 -7.29 0.05
C ASN A 312 17.66 -6.97 0.11
N PRO A 313 17.01 -7.04 1.29
CA PRO A 313 15.59 -6.74 1.42
C PRO A 313 15.30 -5.28 1.07
N VAL A 314 14.17 -5.05 0.40
CA VAL A 314 13.71 -3.74 -0.02
C VAL A 314 12.54 -3.30 0.86
N HIS A 315 12.61 -2.09 1.40
CA HIS A 315 11.58 -1.56 2.29
C HIS A 315 11.03 -0.23 1.78
N LEU A 316 9.70 -0.07 1.82
CA LEU A 316 8.98 1.17 1.61
C LEU A 316 9.34 2.17 2.71
N LYS A 317 9.74 3.38 2.31
CA LYS A 317 10.13 4.47 3.22
C LYS A 317 9.06 5.52 3.37
N SER A 318 8.34 5.80 2.30
CA SER A 318 7.17 6.69 2.33
C SER A 318 6.37 6.54 1.05
N SER A 319 5.12 6.96 1.12
CA SER A 319 4.22 7.02 -0.02
C SER A 319 3.15 8.08 0.20
N LEU A 320 2.49 8.48 -0.88
CA LEU A 320 1.30 9.31 -0.91
C LEU A 320 0.37 8.76 -1.98
N ILE A 321 -0.91 8.64 -1.65
CA ILE A 321 -1.98 8.30 -2.60
C ILE A 321 -2.95 9.47 -2.61
N GLY A 322 -3.13 10.09 -3.77
CA GLY A 322 -4.01 11.23 -3.98
C GLY A 322 -4.38 11.35 -5.47
N ASP A 323 -5.39 12.15 -5.78
CA ASP A 323 -5.89 12.24 -7.15
C ASP A 323 -4.94 13.01 -8.08
N GLN A 324 -4.34 14.08 -7.58
CA GLN A 324 -3.41 14.95 -8.31
C GLN A 324 -1.98 14.44 -8.30
N PHE A 325 -1.55 13.75 -7.25
CA PHE A 325 -0.16 13.30 -7.15
C PHE A 325 -0.05 12.04 -6.28
N GLU A 326 0.65 11.05 -6.81
CA GLU A 326 0.97 9.82 -6.10
C GLU A 326 2.47 9.60 -6.10
N PHE A 327 3.00 9.02 -5.01
CA PHE A 327 4.38 8.54 -5.02
C PHE A 327 4.59 7.33 -4.10
N ALA A 328 5.64 6.57 -4.38
CA ALA A 328 6.20 5.56 -3.48
C ALA A 328 7.73 5.64 -3.52
N GLU A 329 8.38 5.71 -2.37
CA GLU A 329 9.84 5.60 -2.23
C GLU A 329 10.19 4.28 -1.53
N ALA A 330 11.03 3.48 -2.17
CA ALA A 330 11.59 2.26 -1.63
C ALA A 330 13.11 2.39 -1.47
N GLU A 331 13.68 1.69 -0.49
CA GLU A 331 15.10 1.71 -0.18
C GLU A 331 15.63 0.31 0.08
N MET A 332 16.85 0.07 -0.41
CA MET A 332 17.63 -1.14 -0.18
C MET A 332 19.02 -0.76 0.33
N ASN A 333 19.49 -1.46 1.37
CA ASN A 333 20.90 -1.49 1.73
C ASN A 333 21.58 -2.59 0.90
N TRP A 334 22.13 -2.21 -0.23
CA TRP A 334 22.68 -3.09 -1.24
C TRP A 334 24.11 -3.49 -0.91
N SER A 335 24.28 -4.75 -0.52
CA SER A 335 25.56 -5.32 -0.08
C SER A 335 26.03 -6.52 -0.90
N LYS A 336 25.12 -7.18 -1.64
CA LYS A 336 25.45 -8.35 -2.45
C LYS A 336 24.94 -8.21 -3.88
N ILE A 337 25.76 -8.59 -4.86
CA ILE A 337 25.41 -8.64 -6.27
C ILE A 337 25.63 -10.03 -6.86
N GLU A 338 25.01 -10.30 -8.00
CA GLU A 338 25.36 -11.44 -8.84
C GLU A 338 26.81 -11.32 -9.32
N GLU A 339 27.54 -12.43 -9.36
CA GLU A 339 28.72 -12.49 -10.24
C GLU A 339 28.24 -12.71 -11.68
N THR A 340 28.71 -11.90 -12.63
CA THR A 340 28.26 -11.97 -14.02
C THR A 340 29.40 -12.25 -15.00
N ILE A 341 29.08 -12.94 -16.09
CA ILE A 341 29.98 -13.08 -17.24
C ILE A 341 29.98 -11.78 -18.06
N GLU A 342 30.86 -11.68 -19.07
CA GLU A 342 31.01 -10.46 -19.89
C GLU A 342 29.71 -10.02 -20.56
N ALA A 343 28.87 -10.97 -20.99
CA ALA A 343 27.56 -10.69 -21.58
C ALA A 343 26.49 -10.25 -20.55
N GLY A 344 26.81 -10.26 -19.24
CA GLY A 344 25.96 -9.73 -18.17
C GLY A 344 25.02 -10.74 -17.51
N GLU A 345 24.97 -11.99 -17.98
CA GLU A 345 24.24 -13.06 -17.30
C GLU A 345 24.97 -13.53 -16.04
N GLN A 346 24.21 -14.04 -15.07
CA GLN A 346 24.78 -14.57 -13.84
C GLN A 346 25.67 -15.80 -14.11
N ASN A 347 26.86 -15.80 -13.52
CA ASN A 347 27.80 -16.92 -13.55
C ASN A 347 27.37 -18.00 -12.54
N GLY A 348 26.52 -18.93 -12.99
CA GLY A 348 25.99 -20.00 -12.13
C GLY A 348 25.10 -19.45 -11.02
N THR A 349 25.46 -19.70 -9.76
CA THR A 349 24.77 -19.16 -8.57
C THR A 349 25.71 -18.32 -7.71
N ASN A 350 26.78 -17.80 -8.31
CA ASN A 350 27.81 -17.09 -7.58
C ASN A 350 27.33 -15.68 -7.18
N ILE A 351 27.70 -15.27 -5.97
CA ILE A 351 27.32 -14.01 -5.35
C ILE A 351 28.58 -13.29 -4.89
N ILE A 352 28.71 -12.03 -5.23
CA ILE A 352 29.78 -11.14 -4.77
C ILE A 352 29.25 -10.30 -3.61
N THR A 353 30.00 -10.25 -2.51
CA THR A 353 29.78 -9.24 -1.46
C THR A 353 30.55 -7.98 -1.84
N LEU A 354 29.85 -6.85 -1.88
CA LEU A 354 30.43 -5.57 -2.25
C LEU A 354 31.50 -5.14 -1.24
N SER A 355 32.66 -4.72 -1.74
CA SER A 355 33.74 -4.13 -0.94
C SER A 355 33.30 -2.82 -0.27
N SER A 356 32.43 -2.07 -0.95
CA SER A 356 31.78 -0.86 -0.46
C SER A 356 30.26 -0.94 -0.70
N PRO A 357 29.47 -1.43 0.28
CA PRO A 357 28.01 -1.49 0.16
C PRO A 357 27.40 -0.11 -0.09
N VAL A 358 26.33 -0.07 -0.88
CA VAL A 358 25.61 1.17 -1.22
C VAL A 358 24.17 1.11 -0.73
N LYS A 359 23.58 2.28 -0.52
CA LYS A 359 22.17 2.48 -0.31
C LYS A 359 21.58 2.91 -1.65
N TRP A 360 20.60 2.15 -2.13
CA TRP A 360 19.82 2.49 -3.31
C TRP A 360 18.41 2.87 -2.89
N ARG A 361 17.98 4.09 -3.26
CA ARG A 361 16.59 4.54 -3.16
C ARG A 361 16.01 4.72 -4.55
N ARG A 362 14.81 4.19 -4.77
CA ARG A 362 14.00 4.40 -5.98
C ARG A 362 12.68 5.02 -5.57
N THR A 363 12.35 6.16 -6.17
CA THR A 363 11.05 6.82 -5.98
C THR A 363 10.30 6.87 -7.30
N ILE A 364 9.05 6.42 -7.29
CA ILE A 364 8.12 6.58 -8.42
C ILE A 364 7.22 7.77 -8.13
N LEU A 365 7.12 8.73 -9.04
CA LEU A 365 6.15 9.81 -9.03
C LEU A 365 5.12 9.59 -10.14
N PHE A 366 3.85 9.85 -9.86
CA PHE A 366 2.74 9.76 -10.81
C PHE A 366 1.86 11.03 -10.76
N PRO A 367 2.37 12.18 -11.25
CA PRO A 367 1.66 13.46 -11.29
C PRO A 367 0.46 13.43 -12.25
N ASP A 368 -0.67 13.95 -11.78
CA ASP A 368 -2.01 13.99 -12.41
C ASP A 368 -2.46 12.66 -13.05
N LYS A 369 -1.84 11.55 -12.61
CA LYS A 369 -1.99 10.22 -13.21
C LYS A 369 -1.73 10.21 -14.74
N GLU A 370 -0.83 11.09 -15.21
CA GLU A 370 -0.54 11.31 -16.64
C GLU A 370 0.67 10.53 -17.17
N TYR A 371 1.74 10.47 -16.38
CA TYR A 371 3.03 9.91 -16.77
C TYR A 371 3.87 9.57 -15.54
N PHE A 372 4.94 8.80 -15.73
CA PHE A 372 5.77 8.34 -14.62
C PHE A 372 7.15 9.01 -14.61
N ILE A 373 7.64 9.24 -13.40
CA ILE A 373 9.03 9.64 -13.15
C ILE A 373 9.64 8.65 -12.17
N VAL A 374 10.80 8.10 -12.53
CA VAL A 374 11.61 7.21 -11.70
C VAL A 374 12.85 7.96 -11.27
N LEU A 375 12.99 8.13 -9.96
CA LEU A 375 14.11 8.82 -9.32
C LEU A 375 15.00 7.78 -8.63
N ASP A 376 16.22 7.62 -9.12
CA ASP A 376 17.20 6.69 -8.56
C ASP A 376 18.33 7.45 -7.87
N TYR A 377 18.51 7.18 -6.57
CA TYR A 377 19.64 7.64 -5.79
C TYR A 377 20.49 6.46 -5.32
N ILE A 378 21.79 6.50 -5.62
CA ILE A 378 22.78 5.54 -5.09
C ILE A 378 23.91 6.35 -4.46
N ASN A 379 24.21 6.11 -3.18
CA ASN A 379 25.30 6.78 -2.45
C ASN A 379 26.70 6.25 -2.82
N ASN A 380 26.96 6.05 -4.12
CA ASN A 380 28.22 5.55 -4.61
C ASN A 380 29.39 6.48 -4.22
N SER A 381 30.51 5.87 -3.85
CA SER A 381 31.70 6.56 -3.35
C SER A 381 33.00 6.03 -3.93
N GLN A 382 32.93 5.08 -4.87
CA GLN A 382 34.08 4.50 -5.55
C GLN A 382 33.81 4.31 -7.03
N GLN A 383 34.88 4.18 -7.82
CA GLN A 383 34.76 4.02 -9.26
C GLN A 383 34.03 2.71 -9.61
N ARG A 384 32.85 2.82 -10.23
CA ARG A 384 32.01 1.69 -10.63
C ARG A 384 31.35 1.94 -11.98
N LYS A 385 31.09 0.84 -12.69
CA LYS A 385 30.10 0.80 -13.76
C LYS A 385 28.71 0.70 -13.12
N ILE A 386 27.77 1.53 -13.56
CA ILE A 386 26.37 1.54 -13.11
C ILE A 386 25.48 1.55 -14.35
N TYR A 387 24.73 0.47 -14.57
CA TYR A 387 23.89 0.26 -15.75
C TYR A 387 22.43 0.26 -15.34
N ASN A 388 21.62 1.12 -15.96
CA ASN A 388 20.16 1.14 -15.79
C ASN A 388 19.51 0.50 -17.02
N LEU A 389 18.75 -0.57 -16.82
CA LEU A 389 18.25 -1.44 -17.89
C LEU A 389 16.77 -1.17 -18.18
N PHE A 390 16.41 -1.22 -19.47
CA PHE A 390 15.04 -1.14 -19.95
C PHE A 390 14.79 -2.18 -21.04
N HIS A 391 13.80 -3.04 -20.82
CA HIS A 391 13.30 -4.03 -21.78
C HIS A 391 12.13 -3.40 -22.53
N LEU A 392 12.24 -3.22 -23.85
CA LEU A 392 11.17 -2.63 -24.64
C LEU A 392 10.23 -3.73 -25.16
N GLY A 393 8.94 -3.62 -24.83
CA GLY A 393 7.93 -4.63 -25.16
C GLY A 393 6.78 -4.12 -26.03
N SER A 394 5.95 -5.06 -26.47
CA SER A 394 4.62 -4.81 -27.01
C SER A 394 3.82 -6.12 -27.09
N PHE A 395 2.51 -6.06 -26.85
CA PHE A 395 1.57 -7.14 -27.18
C PHE A 395 1.44 -7.33 -28.70
N ASN A 396 1.83 -6.35 -29.50
CA ASN A 396 1.97 -6.51 -30.94
C ASN A 396 3.35 -7.13 -31.25
N HIS A 397 3.36 -8.43 -31.52
CA HIS A 397 4.57 -9.16 -31.88
C HIS A 397 4.26 -10.23 -32.93
N THR A 398 5.28 -10.71 -33.62
CA THR A 398 5.17 -11.90 -34.47
C THR A 398 5.29 -13.15 -33.61
N GLU A 399 4.45 -14.16 -33.88
CA GLU A 399 4.53 -15.43 -33.15
C GLU A 399 5.83 -16.17 -33.49
N THR A 400 6.50 -16.64 -32.45
CA THR A 400 7.70 -17.46 -32.60
C THR A 400 7.36 -18.92 -32.95
N ASN A 401 8.06 -19.49 -33.93
CA ASN A 401 7.98 -20.91 -34.26
C ASN A 401 9.24 -21.68 -33.83
N SER A 402 9.38 -22.94 -34.28
CA SER A 402 10.51 -23.81 -33.94
C SER A 402 11.90 -23.30 -34.37
N THR A 403 11.98 -22.25 -35.19
CA THR A 403 13.25 -21.60 -35.57
C THR A 403 13.52 -20.32 -34.77
N TYR A 404 12.74 -20.02 -33.74
CA TYR A 404 12.94 -18.89 -32.83
C TYR A 404 12.94 -17.51 -33.51
N ASN A 405 12.07 -17.31 -34.49
CA ASN A 405 12.09 -16.16 -35.40
C ASN A 405 11.10 -15.02 -35.06
N GLY A 406 10.35 -15.11 -33.96
CA GLY A 406 9.39 -14.07 -33.59
C GLY A 406 10.08 -12.91 -32.88
N THR A 407 9.56 -11.70 -33.13
CA THR A 407 10.07 -10.43 -32.62
C THR A 407 8.92 -9.56 -32.15
N VAL A 408 9.16 -8.72 -31.15
CA VAL A 408 8.28 -7.58 -30.85
C VAL A 408 8.24 -6.65 -32.06
N ASN A 409 7.06 -6.15 -32.40
CA ASN A 409 6.87 -5.25 -33.55
C ASN A 409 6.97 -3.79 -33.09
N GLY A 410 8.17 -3.22 -33.11
CA GLY A 410 8.35 -1.81 -32.80
C GLY A 410 9.66 -1.21 -33.33
N ASP A 411 9.62 0.10 -33.55
CA ASP A 411 10.72 0.90 -34.09
C ASP A 411 11.38 1.69 -32.95
N LEU A 412 12.70 1.55 -32.82
CA LEU A 412 13.52 2.19 -31.80
C LEU A 412 14.26 3.40 -32.38
N GLU A 413 14.11 4.54 -31.72
CA GLU A 413 14.88 5.75 -31.98
C GLU A 413 15.64 6.16 -30.70
N ILE A 414 16.91 6.50 -30.85
CA ILE A 414 17.78 6.98 -29.77
C ILE A 414 18.42 8.30 -30.22
N GLU A 415 18.26 9.36 -29.44
CA GLU A 415 18.76 10.71 -29.75
C GLU A 415 18.38 11.17 -31.19
N GLY A 416 17.13 10.96 -31.60
CA GLY A 416 16.65 11.34 -32.93
C GLY A 416 17.09 10.42 -34.09
N SER A 417 17.83 9.34 -33.81
CA SER A 417 18.35 8.40 -34.82
C SER A 417 17.72 7.02 -34.69
N GLU A 418 17.28 6.45 -35.82
CA GLU A 418 16.75 5.09 -35.88
C GLU A 418 17.84 4.05 -35.57
N VAL A 419 17.49 3.02 -34.80
CA VAL A 419 18.37 1.90 -34.43
C VAL A 419 17.80 0.60 -34.98
N ASP A 420 18.50 -0.01 -35.93
CA ASP A 420 18.15 -1.32 -36.50
C ASP A 420 18.54 -2.46 -35.55
N TRP A 421 17.81 -2.58 -34.45
CA TRP A 421 17.98 -3.61 -33.44
C TRP A 421 17.62 -5.01 -33.96
N ILE A 422 16.80 -5.09 -35.01
CA ILE A 422 16.38 -6.36 -35.64
C ILE A 422 17.54 -6.97 -36.43
N ALA A 423 18.43 -6.18 -37.01
CA ALA A 423 19.61 -6.70 -37.70
C ALA A 423 20.72 -7.21 -36.75
N GLN A 424 20.71 -6.80 -35.47
CA GLN A 424 21.74 -7.20 -34.51
C GLN A 424 21.79 -8.72 -34.28
N SER A 425 22.97 -9.26 -33.98
CA SER A 425 23.10 -10.62 -33.49
C SER A 425 22.46 -10.73 -32.11
N PHE A 426 21.91 -11.91 -31.81
CA PHE A 426 21.41 -12.20 -30.47
C PHE A 426 22.56 -12.12 -29.44
N ASN A 427 22.27 -11.53 -28.27
CA ASN A 427 23.19 -11.36 -27.15
C ASN A 427 24.47 -10.55 -27.46
N GLU A 428 24.44 -9.72 -28.51
CA GLU A 428 25.51 -8.80 -28.84
C GLU A 428 25.11 -7.38 -28.43
N GLU A 429 25.78 -6.84 -27.40
CA GLU A 429 25.63 -5.46 -26.96
C GLU A 429 26.34 -4.53 -27.95
N VAL A 430 25.61 -3.55 -28.50
CA VAL A 430 26.12 -2.55 -29.44
C VAL A 430 26.00 -1.17 -28.81
N ASP A 431 27.13 -0.46 -28.69
CA ASP A 431 27.16 0.94 -28.26
C ASP A 431 26.59 1.83 -29.36
N ILE A 432 25.56 2.62 -29.02
CA ILE A 432 24.86 3.47 -29.99
C ILE A 432 25.39 4.90 -29.93
N THR A 433 25.27 5.55 -28.77
CA THR A 433 25.63 6.96 -28.60
C THR A 433 25.74 7.32 -27.12
N ASN A 434 26.16 8.55 -26.82
CA ASN A 434 26.00 9.14 -25.49
C ASN A 434 24.80 10.08 -25.53
N GLY A 435 23.81 9.88 -24.66
CA GLY A 435 22.49 10.52 -24.76
C GLY A 435 21.64 10.40 -23.50
N SER A 436 20.41 10.87 -23.62
CA SER A 436 19.36 10.83 -22.60
C SER A 436 18.01 10.37 -23.16
N GLU A 437 17.80 10.42 -24.47
CA GLU A 437 16.50 10.24 -25.10
C GLU A 437 16.36 8.88 -25.81
N LEU A 438 15.19 8.29 -25.63
CA LEU A 438 14.74 7.08 -26.33
C LEU A 438 13.26 7.22 -26.70
N LYS A 439 12.89 6.81 -27.91
CA LYS A 439 11.51 6.68 -28.37
C LYS A 439 11.24 5.27 -28.90
N TRP A 440 10.15 4.68 -28.42
CA TRP A 440 9.71 3.34 -28.79
C TRP A 440 8.33 3.42 -29.44
N ASN A 441 8.26 3.11 -30.74
CA ASN A 441 7.04 3.22 -31.53
C ASN A 441 6.44 1.84 -31.78
N THR A 442 5.16 1.66 -31.48
CA THR A 442 4.45 0.37 -31.66
C THR A 442 2.96 0.59 -31.98
N THR A 443 2.19 -0.49 -32.03
CA THR A 443 0.73 -0.52 -32.25
C THR A 443 0.07 -1.21 -31.08
N ASN A 444 -0.88 -0.54 -30.42
CA ASN A 444 -1.57 -1.07 -29.25
C ASN A 444 -2.64 -2.12 -29.61
N ILE A 445 -3.26 -2.72 -28.59
CA ILE A 445 -4.35 -3.72 -28.73
C ILE A 445 -5.61 -3.23 -29.48
N ASN A 446 -5.72 -1.93 -29.77
CA ASN A 446 -6.84 -1.32 -30.50
C ASN A 446 -6.41 -0.84 -31.91
N ASP A 447 -5.32 -1.38 -32.46
CA ASP A 447 -4.75 -1.03 -33.77
C ASP A 447 -4.37 0.46 -33.91
N LYS A 448 -4.00 1.13 -32.81
CA LYS A 448 -3.54 2.54 -32.83
C LYS A 448 -2.03 2.62 -32.68
N LYS A 449 -1.41 3.44 -33.52
CA LYS A 449 0.01 3.77 -33.42
C LYS A 449 0.27 4.63 -32.19
N ILE A 450 1.18 4.17 -31.35
CA ILE A 450 1.60 4.83 -30.12
C ILE A 450 3.11 4.97 -30.07
N GLN A 451 3.58 5.93 -29.28
CA GLN A 451 4.99 6.16 -29.01
C GLN A 451 5.18 6.33 -27.51
N MET A 452 6.04 5.52 -26.91
CA MET A 452 6.62 5.81 -25.60
C MET A 452 7.85 6.68 -25.79
N HIS A 453 7.91 7.82 -25.11
CA HIS A 453 9.08 8.69 -25.07
C HIS A 453 9.67 8.63 -23.67
N LEU A 454 10.90 8.13 -23.55
CA LEU A 454 11.67 8.00 -22.32
C LEU A 454 12.87 8.95 -22.36
N TYR A 455 13.05 9.73 -21.29
CA TYR A 455 14.17 10.65 -21.13
C TYR A 455 14.85 10.41 -19.78
N SER A 456 16.13 10.05 -19.79
CA SER A 456 16.92 9.68 -18.61
C SER A 456 18.19 10.53 -18.47
N ILE A 457 18.32 11.21 -17.34
CA ILE A 457 19.48 12.04 -16.99
C ILE A 457 20.14 11.54 -15.70
N PRO A 458 21.47 11.71 -15.51
CA PRO A 458 22.38 12.44 -16.39
C PRO A 458 22.63 11.69 -17.70
N LYS A 459 23.10 12.45 -18.70
CA LYS A 459 23.53 11.90 -19.99
C LYS A 459 24.44 10.69 -19.80
N SER A 460 24.14 9.60 -20.50
CA SER A 460 24.76 8.28 -20.33
C SER A 460 25.17 7.68 -21.66
N GLU A 461 26.15 6.80 -21.64
CA GLU A 461 26.42 5.93 -22.79
C GLU A 461 25.23 4.96 -22.95
N ILE A 462 24.62 4.96 -24.13
CA ILE A 462 23.45 4.14 -24.45
C ILE A 462 23.88 2.99 -25.36
N SER A 463 23.59 1.77 -24.93
CA SER A 463 23.78 0.57 -25.74
C SER A 463 22.47 -0.20 -25.92
N VAL A 464 22.41 -0.97 -27.01
CA VAL A 464 21.25 -1.79 -27.37
C VAL A 464 21.72 -3.22 -27.63
N GLU A 465 20.95 -4.17 -27.13
CA GLU A 465 21.16 -5.60 -27.34
C GLU A 465 19.86 -6.26 -27.78
N LYS A 466 19.94 -7.14 -28.78
CA LYS A 466 18.83 -8.04 -29.08
C LYS A 466 18.80 -9.17 -28.04
N PHE A 467 17.73 -9.19 -27.25
CA PHE A 467 17.52 -10.15 -26.17
C PHE A 467 16.13 -10.80 -26.29
N TRP A 468 15.82 -11.84 -25.53
CA TRP A 468 14.49 -12.49 -25.57
C TRP A 468 13.61 -12.05 -24.40
N ILE A 469 12.31 -12.18 -24.59
CA ILE A 469 11.27 -11.93 -23.61
C ILE A 469 10.07 -12.83 -23.86
N ARG A 470 9.25 -13.09 -22.84
CA ARG A 470 7.93 -13.68 -23.00
C ARG A 470 6.84 -12.62 -22.90
N ILE A 471 6.01 -12.50 -23.95
CA ILE A 471 4.83 -11.63 -23.98
C ILE A 471 3.63 -12.40 -24.53
N GLY A 472 2.49 -12.31 -23.84
CA GLY A 472 1.20 -12.74 -24.38
C GLY A 472 0.91 -14.26 -24.32
N GLY A 473 1.53 -15.01 -23.41
CA GLY A 473 1.22 -16.44 -23.23
C GLY A 473 2.35 -17.27 -22.62
N TYR A 474 2.15 -18.59 -22.54
CA TYR A 474 3.13 -19.55 -22.01
C TYR A 474 3.82 -20.39 -23.07
N ASP A 475 3.31 -20.37 -24.30
CA ASP A 475 3.78 -21.22 -25.39
C ASP A 475 4.96 -20.60 -26.14
N ILE A 476 5.57 -21.39 -27.02
CA ILE A 476 6.71 -20.96 -27.83
C ILE A 476 6.40 -19.70 -28.64
N SER A 477 5.15 -19.52 -29.08
CA SER A 477 4.68 -18.35 -29.84
C SER A 477 4.87 -17.02 -29.10
N SER A 478 4.94 -17.05 -27.77
CA SER A 478 5.07 -15.89 -26.90
C SER A 478 6.52 -15.54 -26.55
N GLU A 479 7.50 -16.40 -26.85
CA GLU A 479 8.92 -16.12 -26.59
C GLU A 479 9.55 -15.43 -27.79
N VAL A 480 9.67 -14.11 -27.74
CA VAL A 480 10.07 -13.25 -28.88
C VAL A 480 11.35 -12.49 -28.59
N ASP A 481 12.05 -12.07 -29.65
CA ASP A 481 13.17 -11.15 -29.53
C ASP A 481 12.66 -9.72 -29.31
N HIS A 482 13.38 -8.95 -28.52
CA HIS A 482 13.13 -7.54 -28.23
C HIS A 482 14.44 -6.78 -27.98
N PRO A 483 14.43 -5.44 -28.02
CA PRO A 483 15.60 -4.65 -27.64
C PRO A 483 15.68 -4.44 -26.12
N LEU A 484 16.83 -4.82 -25.55
CA LEU A 484 17.29 -4.42 -24.22
C LEU A 484 18.18 -3.19 -24.35
N VAL A 485 17.81 -2.10 -23.69
CA VAL A 485 18.54 -0.83 -23.70
C VAL A 485 19.18 -0.55 -22.35
N ARG A 486 20.43 -0.05 -22.35
CA ARG A 486 21.17 0.31 -21.14
C ARG A 486 21.57 1.77 -21.16
N PHE A 487 21.32 2.47 -20.06
CA PHE A 487 21.98 3.76 -19.78
C PHE A 487 23.15 3.52 -18.83
N LYS A 488 24.36 3.64 -19.35
CA LYS A 488 25.61 3.26 -18.69
C LYS A 488 26.38 4.47 -18.19
N LEU A 489 26.82 4.38 -16.93
CA LEU A 489 27.75 5.33 -16.32
C LEU A 489 28.97 4.58 -15.78
N ASN A 490 30.14 5.22 -15.85
CA ASN A 490 31.35 4.77 -15.18
C ASN A 490 31.86 5.91 -14.28
N THR A 491 31.51 5.86 -12.99
CA THR A 491 31.64 7.02 -12.09
C THR A 491 32.04 6.64 -10.67
N SER A 492 32.71 7.57 -10.00
CA SER A 492 33.00 7.53 -8.55
C SER A 492 32.03 8.35 -7.71
N GLN A 493 31.15 9.11 -8.36
CA GLN A 493 30.21 10.02 -7.70
C GLN A 493 28.92 9.29 -7.33
N PRO A 494 28.15 9.80 -6.35
CA PRO A 494 26.78 9.36 -6.11
C PRO A 494 25.93 9.49 -7.37
N LEU A 495 25.02 8.54 -7.58
CA LEU A 495 24.04 8.62 -8.66
C LEU A 495 22.84 9.44 -8.20
N TYR A 496 22.47 10.44 -8.99
CA TYR A 496 21.17 11.09 -8.97
C TYR A 496 20.59 10.99 -10.38
N ARG A 497 19.72 10.01 -10.62
CA ARG A 497 19.12 9.78 -11.93
C ARG A 497 17.63 10.12 -11.92
N ILE A 498 17.20 10.89 -12.90
CA ILE A 498 15.79 11.17 -13.19
C ILE A 498 15.48 10.52 -14.53
N THR A 499 14.54 9.58 -14.54
CA THR A 499 13.99 8.99 -15.77
C THR A 499 12.51 9.33 -15.85
N ALA A 500 12.10 10.12 -16.83
CA ALA A 500 10.69 10.42 -17.09
C ALA A 500 10.25 9.71 -18.36
N PHE A 501 9.04 9.13 -18.35
CA PHE A 501 8.46 8.53 -19.55
C PHE A 501 6.95 8.65 -19.57
N TYR A 502 6.41 8.81 -20.78
CA TYR A 502 4.99 8.86 -21.08
C TYR A 502 4.72 8.20 -22.43
N THR A 503 3.47 7.79 -22.64
CA THR A 503 3.01 7.24 -23.92
C THR A 503 1.98 8.15 -24.55
N ARG A 504 2.14 8.42 -25.85
CA ARG A 504 1.20 9.22 -26.65
C ARG A 504 0.70 8.45 -27.87
N TYR A 505 -0.41 8.89 -28.43
CA TYR A 505 -0.73 8.53 -29.81
C TYR A 505 0.16 9.34 -30.74
N VAL A 506 0.60 8.76 -31.86
CA VAL A 506 1.58 9.42 -32.76
C VAL A 506 1.10 10.73 -33.36
N ASN A 507 -0.22 10.99 -33.35
CA ASN A 507 -0.84 12.24 -33.80
C ASN A 507 -0.99 13.31 -32.69
N GLU A 508 -0.71 12.97 -31.43
CA GLU A 508 -0.67 13.91 -30.32
C GLU A 508 0.69 14.64 -30.30
N PRO A 509 0.75 15.89 -29.83
CA PRO A 509 2.01 16.64 -29.75
C PRO A 509 3.01 15.97 -28.81
N GLU A 510 4.30 16.06 -29.16
CA GLU A 510 5.40 15.63 -28.28
C GLU A 510 5.68 16.68 -27.19
N TRP A 511 6.07 16.18 -26.03
CA TRP A 511 6.64 16.97 -24.94
C TRP A 511 8.14 17.16 -25.15
N ASN A 512 8.66 18.29 -24.67
CA ASN A 512 10.09 18.58 -24.71
C ASN A 512 10.71 18.36 -23.32
N PHE A 513 11.91 17.80 -23.31
CA PHE A 513 12.68 17.56 -22.10
C PHE A 513 13.93 18.43 -22.10
N THR A 514 14.32 18.98 -20.96
CA THR A 514 15.54 19.78 -20.82
C THR A 514 16.21 19.47 -19.49
N GLU A 515 17.47 19.05 -19.53
CA GLU A 515 18.30 18.90 -18.33
C GLU A 515 18.59 20.27 -17.71
N ILE A 516 18.36 20.39 -16.41
CA ILE A 516 18.58 21.60 -15.62
C ILE A 516 19.84 21.42 -14.79
N ASN A 517 20.76 22.38 -14.88
CA ASN A 517 21.92 22.42 -14.01
C ASN A 517 21.51 22.87 -12.59
N VAL A 518 21.78 22.03 -11.60
CA VAL A 518 21.45 22.29 -10.19
C VAL A 518 22.60 22.93 -9.39
N GLY A 519 23.76 23.18 -10.02
CA GLY A 519 24.90 23.91 -9.41
C GLY A 519 25.59 23.18 -8.24
N GLY A 520 25.28 21.91 -8.01
CA GLY A 520 25.77 21.10 -6.88
C GLY A 520 25.52 19.59 -7.08
N ASN A 521 25.42 18.83 -5.98
CA ASN A 521 25.13 17.39 -6.02
C ASN A 521 23.64 17.13 -6.27
N GLY A 522 23.30 16.77 -7.50
CA GLY A 522 21.94 16.42 -7.88
C GLY A 522 21.74 16.41 -9.38
N CYS A 523 20.49 16.33 -9.78
CA CYS A 523 20.05 16.34 -11.16
C CYS A 523 18.70 17.08 -11.25
N GLY A 524 18.44 17.74 -12.38
CA GLY A 524 17.20 18.48 -12.59
C GLY A 524 16.66 18.29 -14.00
N LEU A 525 15.34 18.21 -14.14
CA LEU A 525 14.66 18.01 -15.42
C LEU A 525 13.48 18.99 -15.54
N ARG A 526 13.39 19.68 -16.68
CA ARG A 526 12.18 20.38 -17.11
C ARG A 526 11.46 19.56 -18.17
N ILE A 527 10.13 19.49 -18.08
CA ILE A 527 9.25 18.86 -19.06
C ILE A 527 8.24 19.92 -19.52
N ASP A 528 8.38 20.38 -20.76
CA ASP A 528 7.49 21.37 -21.37
C ASP A 528 6.38 20.65 -22.16
N LYS A 529 5.13 20.86 -21.74
CA LYS A 529 3.92 20.22 -22.28
C LYS A 529 2.99 21.26 -22.91
N VAL A 530 1.93 20.80 -23.56
CA VAL A 530 0.88 21.71 -24.06
C VAL A 530 0.09 22.26 -22.87
N GLY A 531 0.29 23.55 -22.57
CA GLY A 531 -0.46 24.28 -21.54
C GLY A 531 0.06 24.12 -20.11
N SER A 532 1.14 23.34 -19.90
CA SER A 532 1.78 23.20 -18.60
C SER A 532 3.28 22.91 -18.73
N GLU A 533 4.01 23.13 -17.66
CA GLU A 533 5.41 22.75 -17.49
C GLU A 533 5.59 22.03 -16.15
N ASP A 534 6.46 21.03 -16.13
CA ASP A 534 6.85 20.34 -14.90
C ASP A 534 8.36 20.51 -14.67
N ILE A 535 8.76 20.79 -13.43
CA ILE A 535 10.17 20.88 -13.02
C ILE A 535 10.41 19.86 -11.91
N ILE A 536 11.43 19.03 -12.08
CA ILE A 536 11.80 17.96 -11.15
C ILE A 536 13.25 18.18 -10.72
N LEU A 537 13.49 18.18 -9.41
CA LEU A 537 14.82 18.20 -8.82
C LEU A 537 15.04 16.97 -7.95
N LEU A 538 16.23 16.37 -8.06
CA LEU A 538 16.70 15.29 -7.21
C LEU A 538 18.07 15.67 -6.64
N SER A 539 18.21 15.75 -5.32
CA SER A 539 19.40 16.29 -4.67
C SER A 539 19.81 15.51 -3.42
N ASN A 540 20.96 15.86 -2.85
CA ASN A 540 21.42 15.34 -1.55
C ASN A 540 20.71 15.97 -0.33
N GLY A 541 19.78 16.91 -0.55
CA GLY A 541 19.11 17.66 0.51
C GLY A 541 19.84 18.93 0.97
N SER A 542 20.85 19.40 0.23
CA SER A 542 21.36 20.76 0.40
C SER A 542 20.42 21.78 -0.25
N LEU A 543 20.41 23.02 0.25
CA LEU A 543 19.65 24.09 -0.36
C LEU A 543 20.20 24.39 -1.77
N ILE A 544 19.41 24.08 -2.79
CA ILE A 544 19.73 24.31 -4.20
C ILE A 544 18.75 25.30 -4.82
N SER A 545 19.18 26.00 -5.87
CA SER A 545 18.34 26.88 -6.69
C SER A 545 18.57 26.52 -8.15
N ALA A 546 17.51 26.10 -8.83
CA ALA A 546 17.57 25.60 -10.20
C ALA A 546 16.25 25.91 -10.92
N ASP A 547 16.35 26.51 -12.11
CA ASP A 547 15.20 27.03 -12.87
C ASP A 547 14.33 27.94 -11.97
N LYS A 548 13.01 27.71 -11.88
CA LYS A 548 12.09 28.47 -11.02
C LYS A 548 12.08 28.02 -9.55
N MET A 549 12.77 26.94 -9.20
CA MET A 549 12.66 26.29 -7.89
C MET A 549 13.87 26.54 -7.00
N LYS A 550 13.63 26.80 -5.71
CA LYS A 550 14.67 26.75 -4.67
C LYS A 550 14.15 25.94 -3.47
N THR A 551 14.88 24.90 -3.08
CA THR A 551 14.49 24.02 -1.99
C THR A 551 15.70 23.29 -1.42
N ASP A 552 15.61 22.87 -0.17
CA ASP A 552 16.55 21.95 0.48
C ASP A 552 16.01 20.51 0.52
N GLY A 553 14.92 20.23 -0.18
CA GLY A 553 14.36 18.90 -0.37
C GLY A 553 15.30 17.98 -1.14
N ARG A 554 15.27 16.69 -0.79
CA ARG A 554 15.91 15.64 -1.59
C ARG A 554 15.19 15.43 -2.91
N ILE A 555 13.88 15.64 -2.93
CA ILE A 555 13.06 15.64 -4.14
C ILE A 555 12.22 16.91 -4.13
N GLY A 556 12.19 17.62 -5.25
CA GLY A 556 11.27 18.71 -5.52
C GLY A 556 10.56 18.46 -6.85
N PHE A 557 9.25 18.70 -6.88
CA PHE A 557 8.43 18.67 -8.09
C PHE A 557 7.55 19.92 -8.11
N VAL A 558 7.45 20.56 -9.26
CA VAL A 558 6.51 21.66 -9.51
C VAL A 558 5.76 21.37 -10.79
N ARG A 559 4.45 21.61 -10.77
CA ARG A 559 3.65 21.83 -11.98
C ARG A 559 3.27 23.30 -12.07
N SER A 560 3.49 23.89 -13.25
CA SER A 560 3.00 25.23 -13.57
C SER A 560 2.12 25.19 -14.80
N LYS A 561 1.06 26.00 -14.82
CA LYS A 561 0.20 26.26 -15.98
C LYS A 561 0.29 27.75 -16.32
N GLU A 562 -0.63 28.56 -15.82
CA GLU A 562 -0.60 30.03 -15.88
C GLU A 562 0.06 30.65 -14.63
N GLY A 563 1.02 29.94 -14.05
CA GLY A 563 1.55 30.17 -12.70
C GLY A 563 1.78 28.84 -11.98
N LEU A 564 2.24 28.90 -10.74
CA LEU A 564 2.40 27.69 -9.91
C LEU A 564 1.02 27.08 -9.63
N ASP A 565 0.83 25.82 -10.04
CA ASP A 565 -0.40 25.05 -9.84
C ASP A 565 -0.29 24.26 -8.54
N TYR A 566 0.72 23.39 -8.44
CA TYR A 566 1.06 22.70 -7.20
C TYR A 566 2.54 22.34 -7.14
N PHE A 567 3.03 22.04 -5.95
CA PHE A 567 4.36 21.48 -5.76
C PHE A 567 4.37 20.34 -4.75
N PHE A 568 5.36 19.47 -4.89
CA PHE A 568 5.65 18.39 -3.98
C PHE A 568 7.11 18.44 -3.54
N CYS A 569 7.38 18.20 -2.27
CA CYS A 569 8.74 18.06 -1.75
C CYS A 569 8.90 16.84 -0.83
N ARG A 570 10.06 16.18 -0.88
CA ARG A 570 10.50 15.17 0.09
C ARG A 570 11.68 15.68 0.89
N ASP A 571 11.59 15.54 2.21
CA ASP A 571 12.64 15.93 3.16
C ASP A 571 13.08 17.39 2.97
N CYS A 572 12.10 18.28 2.79
CA CYS A 572 12.32 19.72 2.68
C CYS A 572 11.85 20.43 3.95
N SER A 573 12.52 21.53 4.27
CA SER A 573 12.03 22.53 5.24
C SER A 573 11.75 23.87 4.55
N GLU A 574 12.38 24.17 3.41
CA GLU A 574 12.12 25.38 2.63
C GLU A 574 11.73 25.02 1.18
N PHE A 575 10.74 25.72 0.65
CA PHE A 575 10.41 25.68 -0.77
C PHE A 575 10.07 27.08 -1.28
N SER A 576 10.69 27.47 -2.39
CA SER A 576 10.43 28.73 -3.08
C SER A 576 10.20 28.50 -4.57
N TYR A 577 9.31 29.29 -5.16
CA TYR A 577 9.03 29.32 -6.59
C TYR A 577 9.11 30.76 -7.11
N ASN A 578 9.85 31.01 -8.19
CA ASN A 578 10.06 32.35 -8.76
C ASN A 578 10.49 33.41 -7.72
N ASN A 579 11.39 33.02 -6.80
CA ASN A 579 11.88 33.82 -5.67
C ASN A 579 10.83 34.18 -4.60
N VAL A 580 9.61 33.64 -4.69
CA VAL A 580 8.63 33.71 -3.60
C VAL A 580 8.85 32.49 -2.70
N LYS A 581 9.10 32.72 -1.41
CA LYS A 581 9.20 31.63 -0.43
C LYS A 581 7.80 31.12 -0.13
N MET A 582 7.47 29.95 -0.68
CA MET A 582 6.14 29.36 -0.57
C MET A 582 5.92 28.73 0.80
N VAL A 583 6.93 28.02 1.32
CA VAL A 583 6.92 27.48 2.67
C VAL A 583 8.28 27.60 3.36
N ASP A 584 8.24 27.81 4.68
CA ASP A 584 9.37 27.72 5.61
C ASP A 584 8.93 26.90 6.82
N MET A 585 9.68 25.86 7.19
CA MET A 585 9.32 24.94 8.27
C MET A 585 10.47 24.82 9.27
N ASN A 586 10.14 24.64 10.54
CA ASN A 586 11.11 24.49 11.62
C ASN A 586 11.99 23.23 11.50
N GLU A 587 11.56 22.23 10.73
CA GLU A 587 12.32 21.01 10.42
C GLU A 587 12.00 20.47 9.03
N LYS A 588 12.81 19.51 8.56
CA LYS A 588 12.55 18.80 7.31
C LYS A 588 11.44 17.79 7.50
N VAL A 589 10.35 17.97 6.78
CA VAL A 589 9.19 17.07 6.86
C VAL A 589 9.36 15.89 5.93
N ARG A 590 8.76 14.73 6.25
CA ARG A 590 8.83 13.56 5.36
C ARG A 590 8.36 13.95 3.97
N TYR A 591 7.17 14.52 3.84
CA TYR A 591 6.75 15.14 2.59
C TYR A 591 5.72 16.25 2.79
N LEU A 592 5.61 17.10 1.78
CA LEU A 592 4.57 18.10 1.60
C LEU A 592 4.11 18.06 0.14
N LEU A 593 2.82 17.90 -0.10
CA LEU A 593 2.14 18.23 -1.35
C LEU A 593 1.29 19.47 -1.09
N LEU A 594 1.44 20.52 -1.89
CA LEU A 594 0.69 21.77 -1.74
C LEU A 594 0.14 22.22 -3.08
N ASP A 595 -1.18 22.33 -3.13
CA ASP A 595 -2.01 22.82 -4.23
C ASP A 595 -2.38 24.30 -4.03
N ILE A 596 -2.40 25.04 -5.12
CA ILE A 596 -2.65 26.47 -5.21
C ILE A 596 -3.80 26.72 -6.18
N ASP A 597 -4.99 27.01 -5.63
CA ASP A 597 -6.11 27.53 -6.40
C ASP A 597 -6.32 29.02 -6.06
N ARG A 598 -5.71 29.89 -6.88
CA ARG A 598 -5.75 31.35 -6.70
C ARG A 598 -5.24 31.76 -5.31
N ALA A 599 -6.13 32.19 -4.41
CA ALA A 599 -5.81 32.57 -3.03
C ALA A 599 -5.93 31.38 -2.05
N ASN A 600 -6.62 30.30 -2.42
CA ASN A 600 -6.76 29.10 -1.61
C ASN A 600 -5.50 28.25 -1.66
N ARG A 601 -5.23 27.51 -0.60
CA ARG A 601 -4.17 26.49 -0.54
C ARG A 601 -4.76 25.21 0.01
N THR A 602 -4.42 24.08 -0.58
CA THR A 602 -4.72 22.77 0.01
C THR A 602 -3.41 22.01 0.13
N PHE A 603 -3.12 21.42 1.28
CA PHE A 603 -1.87 20.68 1.43
C PHE A 603 -2.02 19.42 2.26
N ARG A 604 -1.23 18.41 1.88
CA ARG A 604 -1.04 17.17 2.62
C ARG A 604 0.40 17.08 3.06
N ILE A 605 0.59 16.87 4.35
CA ILE A 605 1.88 16.90 5.01
C ILE A 605 2.03 15.71 5.95
N LYS A 606 3.23 15.15 6.02
CA LYS A 606 3.56 14.07 6.95
C LYS A 606 4.90 14.32 7.63
N ASN A 607 4.91 14.16 8.94
CA ASN A 607 6.12 14.12 9.75
C ASN A 607 5.90 13.29 11.02
N ASP A 608 6.97 13.01 11.77
CA ASP A 608 6.87 12.34 13.07
C ASP A 608 6.63 13.34 14.22
N ASN A 609 7.24 14.52 14.14
CA ASN A 609 7.13 15.59 15.14
C ASN A 609 6.23 16.71 14.64
N ALA A 610 5.68 17.49 15.58
CA ALA A 610 4.91 18.69 15.25
C ALA A 610 5.76 19.70 14.46
N VAL A 611 5.14 20.35 13.48
CA VAL A 611 5.80 21.26 12.52
C VAL A 611 5.17 22.64 12.63
N ASP A 612 5.99 23.65 12.77
CA ASP A 612 5.58 25.04 12.56
C ASP A 612 5.89 25.42 11.12
N MET A 613 4.85 25.70 10.33
CA MET A 613 4.97 26.08 8.93
C MET A 613 4.60 27.55 8.76
N ILE A 614 5.49 28.32 8.12
CA ILE A 614 5.17 29.61 7.52
C ILE A 614 4.77 29.34 6.07
N LEU A 615 3.55 29.72 5.71
CA LEU A 615 2.94 29.50 4.39
C LEU A 615 2.67 30.83 3.70
N ALA A 616 3.04 30.93 2.42
CA ALA A 616 2.71 32.07 1.58
C ALA A 616 1.23 32.11 1.22
N ILE A 617 0.61 33.27 1.49
CA ILE A 617 -0.78 33.61 1.22
C ILE A 617 -0.87 34.85 0.34
N GLN A 618 -2.05 35.09 -0.25
CA GLN A 618 -2.31 36.28 -1.05
C GLN A 618 -2.80 37.44 -0.16
N GLU A 619 -2.23 38.63 -0.36
CA GLU A 619 -2.68 39.86 0.32
C GLU A 619 -4.15 40.20 -0.04
N GLY A 620 -4.85 40.83 0.91
CA GLY A 620 -6.21 41.36 0.70
C GLY A 620 -7.36 40.39 0.99
N PHE A 621 -7.07 39.25 1.62
CA PHE A 621 -8.07 38.26 2.03
C PHE A 621 -8.00 37.98 3.53
N ASN A 622 -9.14 37.60 4.10
CA ASN A 622 -9.18 36.87 5.36
C ASN A 622 -9.10 35.37 5.06
N TYR A 623 -8.61 34.59 6.03
CA TYR A 623 -8.39 33.15 5.84
C TYR A 623 -9.04 32.33 6.94
N VAL A 624 -9.46 31.12 6.60
CA VAL A 624 -9.82 30.06 7.54
C VAL A 624 -9.03 28.81 7.19
N VAL A 625 -8.63 28.05 8.20
CA VAL A 625 -7.96 26.75 8.01
C VAL A 625 -8.89 25.63 8.44
N ARG A 626 -8.98 24.57 7.64
CA ARG A 626 -9.60 23.29 8.00
C ARG A 626 -8.56 22.17 8.02
N LYS A 627 -8.84 21.13 8.79
CA LYS A 627 -8.09 19.87 8.84
C LYS A 627 -9.07 18.72 8.62
N ASN A 628 -8.93 18.00 7.50
CA ASN A 628 -9.85 16.94 7.09
C ASN A 628 -11.33 17.39 7.09
N GLY A 629 -11.60 18.61 6.60
CA GLY A 629 -12.93 19.22 6.60
C GLY A 629 -13.36 19.92 7.90
N ASP A 630 -12.73 19.65 9.04
CA ASP A 630 -13.06 20.28 10.33
C ASP A 630 -12.32 21.61 10.53
N THR A 631 -12.95 22.60 11.16
CA THR A 631 -12.29 23.88 11.49
C THR A 631 -11.02 23.67 12.30
N TYR A 632 -9.94 24.35 11.92
CA TYR A 632 -8.64 24.26 12.57
C TYR A 632 -8.23 25.62 13.12
N GLY A 633 -7.93 25.72 14.42
CA GLY A 633 -7.69 27.00 15.10
C GLY A 633 -6.21 27.32 15.39
N ASN A 634 -5.28 26.40 15.12
CA ASN A 634 -3.87 26.56 15.51
C ASN A 634 -3.02 27.21 14.40
N TRP A 635 -3.38 28.45 14.06
CA TRP A 635 -2.71 29.25 13.04
C TRP A 635 -2.88 30.75 13.32
N SER A 636 -2.06 31.58 12.68
CA SER A 636 -2.19 33.05 12.74
C SER A 636 -1.61 33.71 11.49
N ILE A 637 -2.13 34.87 11.12
CA ILE A 637 -1.51 35.73 10.09
C ILE A 637 -0.32 36.45 10.72
N ILE A 638 0.86 36.35 10.12
CA ILE A 638 2.09 36.96 10.67
C ILE A 638 2.51 38.22 9.91
N ASP A 639 2.16 38.32 8.63
CA ASP A 639 2.28 39.54 7.81
C ASP A 639 1.29 39.50 6.62
N ASN A 640 1.30 40.53 5.75
CA ASN A 640 0.36 40.64 4.63
C ASN A 640 0.41 39.47 3.62
N ASN A 641 1.50 38.72 3.58
CA ASN A 641 1.75 37.65 2.61
C ASN A 641 2.06 36.30 3.24
N HIS A 642 2.07 36.18 4.58
CA HIS A 642 2.39 34.93 5.25
C HIS A 642 1.46 34.65 6.44
N MET A 643 1.14 33.37 6.59
CA MET A 643 0.52 32.83 7.79
C MET A 643 1.43 31.77 8.43
N GLN A 644 1.33 31.61 9.74
CA GLN A 644 1.93 30.51 10.47
C GLN A 644 0.85 29.49 10.83
N ILE A 645 1.12 28.21 10.61
CA ILE A 645 0.25 27.07 10.98
C ILE A 645 1.09 26.12 11.83
N HIS A 646 0.60 25.79 13.03
CA HIS A 646 1.22 24.79 13.89
C HIS A 646 0.56 23.44 13.66
N ILE A 647 1.28 22.46 13.13
CA ILE A 647 0.74 21.20 12.62
C ILE A 647 1.16 20.06 13.55
N THR A 648 0.19 19.29 14.02
CA THR A 648 0.42 18.09 14.84
C THR A 648 0.02 16.82 14.11
N PHE A 649 0.86 15.78 14.21
CA PHE A 649 0.72 14.53 13.49
C PHE A 649 0.27 13.42 14.43
N SER A 650 -0.91 12.86 14.14
CA SER A 650 -1.37 11.58 14.70
C SER A 650 -1.57 10.57 13.57
N ASN A 651 -2.15 11.03 12.46
CA ASN A 651 -2.21 10.40 11.15
C ASN A 651 -1.93 11.46 10.07
N GLU A 652 -1.81 11.02 8.82
CA GLU A 652 -1.80 11.94 7.68
C GLU A 652 -3.11 12.75 7.64
N ALA A 653 -3.00 14.05 7.36
CA ALA A 653 -4.13 14.94 7.27
C ALA A 653 -4.01 15.87 6.06
N GLU A 654 -5.16 16.24 5.52
CA GLU A 654 -5.32 17.30 4.55
C GLU A 654 -5.68 18.59 5.28
N TYR A 655 -5.04 19.68 4.87
CA TYR A 655 -5.31 21.02 5.37
C TYR A 655 -5.80 21.90 4.22
N GLU A 656 -6.87 22.64 4.47
CA GLU A 656 -7.45 23.58 3.50
C GLU A 656 -7.35 24.99 4.08
N VAL A 657 -6.64 25.88 3.41
CA VAL A 657 -6.53 27.31 3.72
C VAL A 657 -7.40 28.05 2.70
N MET A 658 -8.54 28.53 3.17
CA MET A 658 -9.58 29.10 2.31
C MET A 658 -9.58 30.62 2.46
N ALA A 659 -9.47 31.31 1.33
CA ALA A 659 -9.56 32.76 1.24
C ALA A 659 -11.03 33.19 1.19
N LEU A 660 -11.40 34.14 2.06
CA LEU A 660 -12.74 34.70 2.14
C LEU A 660 -12.73 36.11 1.54
N SER A 661 -13.59 36.36 0.56
CA SER A 661 -13.68 37.63 -0.16
C SER A 661 -14.90 38.44 0.27
N GLY A 662 -14.69 39.72 0.59
CA GLY A 662 -15.76 40.71 0.80
C GLY A 662 -16.03 41.08 2.27
N GLU A 663 -16.89 42.08 2.47
CA GLU A 663 -17.50 42.34 3.77
C GLU A 663 -18.58 41.28 4.00
N ASP A 664 -18.29 40.33 4.91
CA ASP A 664 -19.29 39.42 5.41
C ASP A 664 -20.07 40.11 6.54
N THR A 665 -21.39 40.04 6.45
CA THR A 665 -22.34 40.60 7.43
C THR A 665 -23.28 39.52 7.99
N THR A 666 -23.10 38.27 7.59
CA THR A 666 -23.99 37.16 7.95
C THR A 666 -23.40 36.39 9.12
N PRO A 667 -24.04 36.38 10.29
CA PRO A 667 -23.53 35.63 11.42
C PRO A 667 -23.63 34.11 11.18
N PRO A 668 -22.78 33.30 11.86
CA PRO A 668 -22.77 31.86 11.70
C PRO A 668 -24.01 31.23 12.35
N GLY A 669 -24.33 29.98 12.00
CA GLY A 669 -25.37 29.19 12.64
C GLY A 669 -25.17 29.04 14.15
N SER A 670 -26.22 28.67 14.87
CA SER A 670 -26.13 28.43 16.31
C SER A 670 -25.46 27.08 16.62
N VAL A 671 -24.91 26.95 17.83
CA VAL A 671 -24.48 25.64 18.33
C VAL A 671 -25.66 24.68 18.43
N THR A 672 -25.41 23.37 18.31
CA THR A 672 -26.45 22.33 18.51
C THR A 672 -26.01 21.34 19.59
N GLY A 673 -26.94 20.57 20.15
CA GLY A 673 -26.60 19.51 21.10
C GLY A 673 -25.96 19.97 22.42
N LEU A 674 -26.13 21.24 22.78
CA LEU A 674 -25.64 21.80 24.06
C LEU A 674 -26.24 21.02 25.24
N ARG A 675 -25.37 20.49 26.09
CA ARG A 675 -25.72 19.78 27.33
C ARG A 675 -24.57 19.76 28.32
N GLU A 676 -24.88 19.62 29.59
CA GLU A 676 -23.93 19.27 30.64
C GLU A 676 -23.43 17.82 30.46
N THR A 677 -22.12 17.63 30.51
CA THR A 677 -21.47 16.31 30.40
C THR A 677 -21.03 15.77 31.75
N SER A 678 -20.75 16.67 32.71
CA SER A 678 -20.37 16.30 34.07
C SER A 678 -20.63 17.45 35.04
N VAL A 679 -20.91 17.11 36.29
CA VAL A 679 -21.29 18.05 37.35
C VAL A 679 -20.51 17.71 38.61
N GLY A 680 -19.83 18.70 39.17
CA GLY A 680 -19.22 18.66 40.49
C GLY A 680 -19.97 19.48 41.53
N ASP A 681 -19.43 19.53 42.75
CA ASP A 681 -19.95 20.36 43.85
C ASP A 681 -19.69 21.87 43.63
N THR A 682 -18.66 22.20 42.84
CA THR A 682 -18.19 23.58 42.61
C THR A 682 -17.85 23.87 41.14
N TRP A 683 -18.22 22.98 40.22
CA TRP A 683 -17.96 23.13 38.79
C TRP A 683 -18.99 22.36 37.96
N ILE A 684 -19.19 22.77 36.70
CA ILE A 684 -20.00 22.05 35.70
C ILE A 684 -19.25 22.07 34.37
N GLU A 685 -19.26 20.94 33.66
CA GLU A 685 -18.74 20.80 32.30
C GLU A 685 -19.90 20.77 31.30
N TRP A 686 -19.82 21.60 30.27
CA TRP A 686 -20.76 21.61 29.13
C TRP A 686 -20.05 21.30 27.83
N SER A 687 -20.77 20.64 26.92
CA SER A 687 -20.33 20.39 25.54
C SER A 687 -21.45 20.70 24.53
N TRP A 688 -21.06 21.03 23.30
CA TRP A 688 -21.96 21.29 22.18
C TRP A 688 -21.33 20.84 20.86
N ASN A 689 -22.10 20.96 19.77
CA ASN A 689 -21.62 20.85 18.40
C ASN A 689 -21.49 22.24 17.79
N ASN A 690 -20.35 22.52 17.16
CA ASN A 690 -20.13 23.78 16.44
C ASN A 690 -20.99 23.84 15.15
N PRO A 691 -21.39 25.03 14.70
CA PRO A 691 -22.06 25.20 13.41
C PRO A 691 -21.14 24.82 12.25
N SER A 692 -21.73 24.42 11.11
CA SER A 692 -20.99 24.01 9.91
C SER A 692 -20.52 25.17 9.03
N ASP A 693 -20.89 26.40 9.40
CA ASP A 693 -20.51 27.62 8.67
C ASP A 693 -18.99 27.75 8.58
N ILE A 694 -18.53 28.10 7.38
CA ILE A 694 -17.10 28.12 7.02
C ILE A 694 -16.30 29.19 7.76
N ASP A 695 -16.97 30.24 8.18
CA ASP A 695 -16.44 31.43 8.84
C ASP A 695 -16.63 31.40 10.37
N TYR A 696 -17.21 30.34 10.94
CA TYR A 696 -17.38 30.21 12.39
C TYR A 696 -16.03 30.27 13.12
N HIS A 697 -15.87 31.26 14.01
CA HIS A 697 -14.63 31.52 14.74
C HIS A 697 -14.69 31.02 16.19
N HIS A 698 -15.73 31.41 16.93
CA HIS A 698 -15.82 31.09 18.35
C HIS A 698 -17.25 31.14 18.91
N ALA A 699 -17.43 30.49 20.04
CA ALA A 699 -18.60 30.60 20.89
C ALA A 699 -18.34 31.60 22.02
N GLU A 700 -19.22 32.57 22.20
CA GLU A 700 -19.26 33.41 23.40
C GLU A 700 -20.09 32.71 24.47
N ILE A 701 -19.49 32.46 25.63
CA ILE A 701 -20.11 31.73 26.73
C ILE A 701 -20.56 32.70 27.81
N TYR A 702 -21.81 32.58 28.21
CA TYR A 702 -22.40 33.34 29.31
C TYR A 702 -22.90 32.38 30.40
N LEU A 703 -22.73 32.77 31.66
CA LEU A 703 -23.27 32.07 32.82
C LEU A 703 -24.22 33.00 33.57
N ASP A 704 -25.47 32.59 33.74
CA ASP A 704 -26.56 33.38 34.34
C ASP A 704 -26.66 34.80 33.74
N GLY A 705 -26.52 34.87 32.41
CA GLY A 705 -26.59 36.12 31.65
C GLY A 705 -25.36 37.03 31.75
N LYS A 706 -24.27 36.59 32.41
CA LYS A 706 -22.99 37.32 32.45
C LYS A 706 -21.96 36.64 31.55
N PHE A 707 -21.22 37.44 30.78
CA PHE A 707 -20.13 36.92 29.96
C PHE A 707 -19.10 36.20 30.83
N TYR A 708 -18.76 34.98 30.45
CA TYR A 708 -17.81 34.13 31.16
C TYR A 708 -16.49 34.05 30.40
N ASP A 709 -16.50 33.53 29.17
CA ASP A 709 -15.30 33.35 28.35
C ASP A 709 -15.64 33.14 26.86
N ASN A 710 -14.63 33.24 26.00
CA ASN A 710 -14.69 32.83 24.60
C ASN A 710 -14.10 31.44 24.41
N VAL A 711 -14.78 30.59 23.65
CA VAL A 711 -14.29 29.27 23.26
C VAL A 711 -14.05 29.25 21.76
N THR A 712 -12.78 29.41 21.38
CA THR A 712 -12.34 29.42 19.97
C THR A 712 -12.43 28.02 19.35
N ALA A 713 -12.92 27.94 18.12
CA ALA A 713 -12.98 26.71 17.35
C ALA A 713 -11.58 26.05 17.19
N PRO A 714 -11.48 24.71 17.10
CA PRO A 714 -12.58 23.73 17.08
C PRO A 714 -13.12 23.34 18.46
N LYS A 715 -12.61 23.93 19.56
CA LYS A 715 -13.04 23.55 20.90
C LYS A 715 -14.55 23.77 21.03
N HIS A 716 -15.24 22.78 21.59
CA HIS A 716 -16.70 22.75 21.71
C HIS A 716 -17.15 22.30 23.12
N LEU A 717 -16.29 22.57 24.11
CA LEU A 717 -16.52 22.23 25.51
C LEU A 717 -15.95 23.30 26.44
N ILE A 718 -16.53 23.44 27.62
CA ILE A 718 -16.03 24.32 28.68
C ILE A 718 -16.30 23.74 30.07
N ILE A 719 -15.36 23.94 30.99
CA ILE A 719 -15.54 23.66 32.42
C ILE A 719 -15.64 25.00 33.14
N VAL A 720 -16.80 25.26 33.73
CA VAL A 720 -17.05 26.44 34.55
C VAL A 720 -16.78 26.07 36.00
N ASN A 721 -15.83 26.77 36.64
CA ASN A 721 -15.38 26.48 38.01
C ASN A 721 -15.80 27.58 38.99
N GLY A 722 -15.69 27.31 40.30
CA GLY A 722 -15.94 28.29 41.35
C GLY A 722 -17.44 28.55 41.59
N LEU A 723 -18.27 27.55 41.30
CA LEU A 723 -19.70 27.58 41.49
C LEU A 723 -20.06 27.24 42.94
N ASN A 724 -21.21 27.76 43.41
CA ASN A 724 -21.76 27.36 44.71
C ASN A 724 -22.42 26.00 44.58
N TYR A 725 -22.40 25.22 45.65
CA TYR A 725 -23.07 23.91 45.74
C TYR A 725 -24.60 24.04 45.66
N SER A 726 -25.26 22.96 45.26
CA SER A 726 -26.74 22.83 45.17
C SER A 726 -27.41 24.00 44.43
N THR A 727 -26.71 24.64 43.50
CA THR A 727 -27.14 25.89 42.86
C THR A 727 -27.31 25.64 41.36
N ALA A 728 -28.47 26.07 40.84
CA ALA A 728 -28.76 26.00 39.42
C ALA A 728 -28.03 27.14 38.68
N TYR A 729 -27.33 26.78 37.60
CA TYR A 729 -26.64 27.70 36.71
C TYR A 729 -27.13 27.49 35.29
N THR A 730 -27.39 28.59 34.57
CA THR A 730 -27.75 28.54 33.15
C THR A 730 -26.58 29.00 32.29
N ILE A 731 -26.09 28.11 31.43
CA ILE A 731 -25.16 28.47 30.37
C ILE A 731 -25.96 29.00 29.17
N SER A 732 -25.46 30.07 28.56
CA SER A 732 -26.02 30.66 27.34
C SER A 732 -24.90 30.84 26.32
N ILE A 733 -25.08 30.28 25.13
CA ILE A 733 -24.10 30.32 24.05
C ILE A 733 -24.67 31.05 22.85
N ARG A 734 -23.85 31.91 22.23
CA ARG A 734 -24.05 32.42 20.88
C ARG A 734 -22.74 32.36 20.10
N THR A 735 -22.85 32.32 18.79
CA THR A 735 -21.72 32.07 17.89
C THR A 735 -21.30 33.36 17.18
N VAL A 736 -20.02 33.48 16.88
CA VAL A 736 -19.43 34.64 16.21
C VAL A 736 -18.48 34.16 15.12
N ASP A 737 -18.56 34.77 13.95
CA ASP A 737 -17.67 34.48 12.82
C ASP A 737 -16.34 35.25 12.92
N ILE A 738 -15.46 35.04 11.93
CA ILE A 738 -14.16 35.72 11.83
C ILE A 738 -14.26 37.23 11.50
N PHE A 739 -15.41 37.69 11.01
CA PHE A 739 -15.67 39.09 10.66
C PHE A 739 -16.31 39.85 11.84
N GLY A 740 -16.66 39.14 12.92
CA GLY A 740 -17.28 39.68 14.12
C GLY A 740 -18.80 39.75 14.04
N ASN A 741 -19.45 39.11 13.05
CA ASN A 741 -20.91 39.05 13.06
C ASN A 741 -21.36 38.02 14.11
N VAL A 742 -22.26 38.48 14.98
CA VAL A 742 -22.73 37.71 16.13
C VAL A 742 -24.09 37.14 15.82
N ASN A 743 -24.26 35.83 15.98
CA ASN A 743 -25.58 35.22 15.93
C ASN A 743 -26.39 35.71 17.13
N THR A 744 -27.54 36.32 16.85
CA THR A 744 -28.41 36.87 17.90
C THR A 744 -29.26 35.80 18.60
N THR A 745 -29.21 34.56 18.12
CA THR A 745 -29.90 33.40 18.71
C THR A 745 -29.10 32.83 19.86
N TRP A 746 -29.74 32.66 21.01
CA TRP A 746 -29.16 32.06 22.20
C TRP A 746 -29.56 30.60 22.33
N ILE A 747 -28.58 29.74 22.60
CA ILE A 747 -28.79 28.34 22.97
C ILE A 747 -28.41 28.19 24.43
N ASN A 748 -29.35 27.72 25.24
CA ASN A 748 -29.22 27.70 26.69
C ASN A 748 -29.39 26.30 27.23
N ASP A 749 -28.70 26.02 28.32
CA ASP A 749 -28.88 24.81 29.12
C ASP A 749 -28.73 25.14 30.61
N THR A 750 -29.44 24.43 31.48
CA THR A 750 -29.44 24.69 32.93
C THR A 750 -29.10 23.42 33.69
N ALA A 751 -28.04 23.47 34.48
CA ALA A 751 -27.60 22.36 35.33
C ALA A 751 -27.39 22.82 36.78
N ILE A 752 -27.44 21.88 37.72
CA ILE A 752 -27.36 22.15 39.17
C ILE A 752 -26.10 21.49 39.72
N THR A 753 -25.25 22.24 40.41
CA THR A 753 -24.09 21.71 41.13
C THR A 753 -24.49 20.74 42.24
N LEU A 754 -23.61 19.81 42.58
CA LEU A 754 -23.84 18.87 43.68
C LEU A 754 -23.82 19.57 45.05
N GLU A 755 -24.30 18.89 46.09
CA GLU A 755 -24.26 19.42 47.46
C GLU A 755 -22.82 19.56 47.99
N GLU A 756 -22.63 20.42 48.98
CA GLU A 756 -21.33 20.66 49.61
C GLU A 756 -20.81 19.35 50.23
N GLY A 757 -19.65 18.88 49.74
CA GLY A 757 -19.06 17.63 50.23
C GLY A 757 -19.65 16.36 49.62
N THR A 758 -20.47 16.47 48.56
CA THR A 758 -20.77 15.31 47.71
C THR A 758 -19.51 14.97 46.93
N THR A 759 -18.68 14.11 47.51
CA THR A 759 -17.72 13.34 46.72
C THR A 759 -18.53 12.53 45.72
N THR A 760 -18.51 12.90 44.44
CA THR A 760 -18.66 11.88 43.40
C THR A 760 -17.62 10.83 43.73
N SER A 761 -18.06 9.60 43.97
CA SER A 761 -17.19 8.43 43.98
C SER A 761 -16.71 8.19 42.55
N THR A 762 -15.98 9.15 41.99
CA THR A 762 -15.11 8.94 40.86
C THR A 762 -13.98 8.10 41.42
N THR A 763 -13.92 6.85 40.98
CA THR A 763 -12.76 5.99 41.25
C THR A 763 -11.60 6.54 40.41
N THR A 764 -10.96 7.61 40.87
CA THR A 764 -9.66 8.03 40.38
C THR A 764 -8.62 7.24 41.16
N SER A 765 -8.11 6.17 40.57
CA SER A 765 -6.85 5.58 41.01
C SER A 765 -5.71 6.51 40.59
N THR A 766 -5.29 7.40 41.49
CA THR A 766 -3.96 8.02 41.43
C THR A 766 -2.98 7.16 42.23
N THR A 767 -2.11 6.47 41.50
CA THR A 767 -0.99 5.72 42.05
C THR A 767 0.09 6.72 42.48
N THR A 768 0.20 7.02 43.78
CA THR A 768 1.47 7.50 44.36
C THR A 768 2.12 6.38 45.14
N THR A 769 3.31 6.05 44.69
CA THR A 769 4.29 5.11 45.20
C THR A 769 4.55 5.34 46.69
N SER A 770 4.20 4.38 47.53
CA SER A 770 4.91 4.12 48.78
C SER A 770 4.95 2.62 49.04
N THR A 771 6.18 2.11 49.04
CA THR A 771 6.56 0.73 49.30
C THR A 771 6.14 0.30 50.70
N ILE A 772 5.20 -0.62 50.79
CA ILE A 772 5.05 -1.50 51.97
C ILE A 772 5.13 -2.93 51.46
N ALA A 773 6.23 -3.58 51.81
CA ALA A 773 6.46 -5.00 51.58
C ALA A 773 5.47 -5.80 52.42
N VAL A 774 4.56 -6.51 51.76
CA VAL A 774 3.83 -7.62 52.36
C VAL A 774 4.09 -8.85 51.51
N THR A 775 5.01 -9.66 52.03
CA THR A 775 5.35 -10.99 51.57
C THR A 775 4.10 -11.86 51.62
N THR A 776 3.67 -12.42 50.50
CA THR A 776 2.76 -13.57 50.53
C THR A 776 3.25 -14.63 49.56
N THR A 777 3.87 -15.62 50.18
CA THR A 777 4.34 -16.88 49.63
C THR A 777 3.20 -17.61 48.93
N ILE A 778 3.34 -17.91 47.64
CA ILE A 778 2.57 -18.98 46.99
C ILE A 778 3.56 -20.03 46.49
N LYS A 779 3.44 -21.22 47.08
CA LYS A 779 4.20 -22.42 46.76
C LYS A 779 3.93 -22.82 45.31
N LYS A 780 4.96 -22.78 44.48
CA LYS A 780 5.00 -23.44 43.19
C LYS A 780 5.69 -24.80 43.38
N GLU A 781 4.91 -25.87 43.48
CA GLU A 781 5.43 -27.21 43.19
C GLU A 781 5.60 -27.30 41.67
N ILE A 782 6.81 -27.05 41.19
CA ILE A 782 7.30 -27.65 39.93
C ILE A 782 8.67 -28.24 40.21
N THR A 783 8.73 -29.56 40.14
CA THR A 783 9.94 -30.36 40.12
C THR A 783 10.73 -30.09 38.85
N GLY A 784 11.85 -29.39 39.01
CA GLY A 784 13.17 -29.65 38.40
C GLY A 784 13.33 -29.53 36.87
N GLY A 785 14.28 -28.70 36.42
CA GLY A 785 14.81 -28.90 35.07
C GLY A 785 15.67 -27.85 34.35
N SER A 786 16.31 -26.88 35.03
CA SER A 786 17.58 -26.22 34.64
C SER A 786 17.76 -25.48 33.29
N GLY A 787 17.79 -24.13 33.38
CA GLY A 787 18.74 -23.19 32.72
C GLY A 787 18.47 -22.85 31.24
N GLY A 788 18.29 -21.60 30.78
CA GLY A 788 18.68 -20.25 31.24
C GLY A 788 19.47 -19.57 30.10
N GLY A 789 19.21 -18.37 29.58
CA GLY A 789 18.16 -17.37 29.79
C GLY A 789 18.30 -16.23 28.77
N GLY A 790 17.39 -15.24 28.82
CA GLY A 790 17.61 -13.87 28.29
C GLY A 790 16.58 -13.37 27.26
N GLY A 791 15.65 -12.52 27.68
CA GLY A 791 14.78 -11.74 26.80
C GLY A 791 13.48 -11.29 27.47
N GLY A 792 13.52 -10.18 28.21
CA GLY A 792 12.37 -9.62 28.91
C GLY A 792 11.38 -8.97 27.94
N GLY A 793 10.22 -9.60 27.73
CA GLY A 793 9.02 -8.96 27.22
C GLY A 793 8.17 -8.46 28.37
N VAL A 794 7.84 -7.18 28.37
CA VAL A 794 6.81 -6.61 29.24
C VAL A 794 5.46 -7.17 28.77
N ILE A 795 4.90 -8.13 29.50
CA ILE A 795 3.52 -8.60 29.28
C ILE A 795 2.59 -7.54 29.86
N SER A 796 1.96 -6.75 28.99
CA SER A 796 0.83 -5.90 29.36
C SER A 796 -0.35 -6.82 29.69
N ILE A 797 -0.69 -6.95 30.97
CA ILE A 797 -1.87 -7.69 31.40
C ILE A 797 -3.05 -6.72 31.29
N LYS A 798 -3.79 -6.80 30.18
CA LYS A 798 -5.05 -6.07 30.01
C LYS A 798 -6.02 -6.53 31.11
N LYS A 799 -6.65 -5.58 31.81
CA LYS A 799 -7.67 -5.89 32.82
C LYS A 799 -8.90 -6.47 32.11
N ALA A 800 -9.35 -7.63 32.56
CA ALA A 800 -10.55 -8.34 32.09
C ALA A 800 -11.82 -7.45 32.13
N THR A 801 -12.62 -7.41 31.06
CA THR A 801 -13.90 -6.69 30.92
C THR A 801 -14.88 -7.44 30.00
N CYS A 802 -16.19 -7.16 30.11
CA CYS A 802 -17.28 -7.76 29.31
C CYS A 802 -17.16 -7.65 27.76
N PHE A 803 -16.20 -6.90 27.23
CA PHE A 803 -16.12 -6.55 25.81
C PHE A 803 -14.65 -6.48 25.33
N ASP A 804 -13.79 -7.35 25.85
CA ASP A 804 -12.35 -7.34 25.53
C ASP A 804 -11.91 -8.41 24.51
N ASN A 805 -12.87 -9.06 23.88
CA ASN A 805 -12.74 -10.18 22.94
C ASN A 805 -12.09 -11.42 23.55
N LEU A 806 -12.02 -11.52 24.89
CA LEU A 806 -11.46 -12.65 25.60
C LEU A 806 -12.45 -13.12 26.65
N LYS A 807 -13.06 -14.29 26.44
CA LYS A 807 -13.96 -14.91 27.42
C LYS A 807 -13.27 -15.06 28.79
N ASN A 808 -13.59 -14.20 29.73
CA ASN A 808 -12.90 -14.10 31.01
C ASN A 808 -13.85 -13.79 32.18
N CYS A 809 -13.30 -13.52 33.37
CA CYS A 809 -14.07 -13.22 34.57
C CYS A 809 -13.66 -11.86 35.09
N HIS A 810 -14.63 -11.00 35.38
CA HIS A 810 -14.41 -9.74 36.07
C HIS A 810 -15.60 -9.45 37.01
N ASP A 811 -15.34 -8.63 38.03
CA ASP A 811 -16.34 -8.21 39.02
C ASP A 811 -17.15 -9.34 39.69
N GLY A 812 -16.50 -10.50 39.90
CA GLY A 812 -17.08 -11.64 40.62
C GLY A 812 -18.00 -12.53 39.77
N GLY A 813 -18.14 -12.26 38.47
CA GLY A 813 -18.84 -13.09 37.49
C GLY A 813 -17.92 -13.56 36.37
N CYS A 814 -18.30 -14.64 35.68
CA CYS A 814 -17.57 -15.16 34.53
C CYS A 814 -18.44 -15.16 33.29
N GLU A 815 -17.85 -14.87 32.14
CA GLU A 815 -18.57 -14.86 30.88
C GLU A 815 -18.89 -16.28 30.40
N GLU A 816 -20.09 -16.48 29.86
CA GLU A 816 -20.56 -17.76 29.35
C GLU A 816 -20.78 -17.72 27.84
N GLY A 817 -20.30 -18.75 27.13
CA GLY A 817 -20.39 -18.81 25.66
C GLY A 817 -19.42 -17.88 24.92
N ILE A 818 -19.63 -16.56 25.02
CA ILE A 818 -18.96 -15.49 24.26
C ILE A 818 -18.43 -14.38 25.20
N ASP A 819 -17.44 -13.59 24.75
CA ASP A 819 -17.12 -12.28 25.37
C ASP A 819 -18.40 -11.44 25.31
N CYS A 820 -18.87 -10.88 26.43
CA CYS A 820 -20.20 -10.30 26.70
C CYS A 820 -21.33 -11.26 27.16
N GLY A 821 -21.08 -12.56 27.32
CA GLY A 821 -22.12 -13.53 27.71
C GLY A 821 -22.22 -13.74 29.23
N GLY A 822 -23.38 -14.15 29.76
CA GLY A 822 -23.55 -14.44 31.20
C GLY A 822 -23.96 -13.21 32.04
N PRO A 823 -23.29 -12.89 33.17
CA PRO A 823 -23.59 -11.70 33.98
C PRO A 823 -23.35 -10.36 33.25
N CYS A 824 -22.64 -10.40 32.12
CA CYS A 824 -22.43 -9.29 31.20
C CYS A 824 -23.66 -9.05 30.30
N LYS A 825 -23.81 -7.82 29.81
CA LYS A 825 -24.88 -7.52 28.84
C LYS A 825 -24.59 -8.29 27.54
N PRO A 826 -25.59 -9.00 26.97
CA PRO A 826 -25.45 -9.66 25.66
C PRO A 826 -24.94 -8.69 24.60
N CYS A 827 -24.19 -9.22 23.63
CA CYS A 827 -23.51 -8.41 22.63
C CYS A 827 -24.53 -7.67 21.77
N PRO A 828 -24.25 -6.41 21.39
CA PRO A 828 -25.12 -5.70 20.46
C PRO A 828 -25.16 -6.44 19.14
N SER A 829 -26.33 -6.98 18.81
CA SER A 829 -26.57 -7.74 17.60
C SER A 829 -28.03 -7.52 17.23
N CYS A 830 -28.29 -7.05 16.01
CA CYS A 830 -29.65 -6.94 15.47
C CYS A 830 -30.13 -8.28 14.88
N SER A 831 -29.41 -9.38 15.08
CA SER A 831 -29.74 -10.68 14.48
C SER A 831 -29.55 -11.82 15.48
N ASP A 832 -29.63 -11.52 16.77
CA ASP A 832 -29.44 -12.50 17.84
C ASP A 832 -30.71 -13.32 18.15
N GLY A 833 -31.81 -13.03 17.46
CA GLY A 833 -33.13 -13.61 17.67
C GLY A 833 -33.86 -13.04 18.88
N ILE A 834 -33.39 -11.94 19.48
CA ILE A 834 -33.88 -11.38 20.74
C ILE A 834 -34.18 -9.87 20.57
N GLN A 835 -35.46 -9.49 20.65
CA GLN A 835 -35.88 -8.08 20.66
C GLN A 835 -35.25 -7.30 21.82
N ASN A 836 -34.20 -6.54 21.53
CA ASN A 836 -33.49 -5.71 22.50
C ASN A 836 -33.15 -4.34 21.91
N GLN A 837 -32.58 -3.44 22.72
CA GLN A 837 -32.04 -2.14 22.25
C GLN A 837 -33.02 -1.19 21.50
N GLY A 838 -34.33 -1.30 21.73
CA GLY A 838 -35.33 -0.40 21.13
C GLY A 838 -36.05 -0.98 19.92
N GLU A 839 -35.82 -2.25 19.61
CA GLU A 839 -36.55 -2.99 18.57
C GLU A 839 -38.03 -3.19 18.90
N GLU A 840 -38.91 -2.85 17.97
CA GLU A 840 -40.37 -3.05 18.02
C GLU A 840 -40.80 -4.27 17.18
N GLY A 841 -41.16 -5.36 17.87
CA GLY A 841 -41.99 -6.44 17.29
C GLY A 841 -41.27 -7.54 16.51
N VAL A 842 -40.09 -7.29 15.92
CA VAL A 842 -39.15 -8.30 15.38
C VAL A 842 -37.71 -7.95 15.77
N ASP A 843 -36.81 -8.94 15.82
CA ASP A 843 -35.35 -8.69 15.86
C ASP A 843 -34.97 -7.90 14.59
N CYS A 844 -34.20 -6.80 14.70
CA CYS A 844 -34.10 -5.67 13.75
C CYS A 844 -35.32 -4.71 13.64
N GLY A 845 -36.28 -4.75 14.56
CA GLY A 845 -37.58 -4.08 14.37
C GLY A 845 -37.72 -2.67 14.94
N GLY A 846 -36.70 -1.82 15.07
CA GLY A 846 -36.81 -0.48 15.70
C GLY A 846 -35.81 0.53 15.14
N PRO A 847 -35.69 1.75 15.71
CA PRO A 847 -34.74 2.76 15.25
C PRO A 847 -33.27 2.39 15.43
#